data_AF-A0AAN8R6K0-F1
#
_entry.id   AF-A0AAN8R6K0-F1
#
_cell.length_a   1.000
_cell.length_b   1.000
_cell.length_c   1.000
_cell.angle_alpha   90.00
_cell.angle_beta   90.00
_cell.angle_gamma   90.00
#
_symmetry.space_group_name_H-M   'P 1'
#
loop_
_entity.id
_entity.type
_entity.pdbx_description
1 polymer ?
#
loop_
_entity_poly.entity_id
_entity_poly.type
_entity_poly.pdbx_seq_one_letter_code
_entity_poly.pdbx_strand_id
1 'polypeptide(L)'
;MSTAKHRMRDKKMRNQPINVTYSSPGQGSSHWRNGGHTPTGQGHDLSPHPRGQGSSHSGHSQGGGWVRGHQRGGQGGYPQDLPKYITASAFAKARAAEVNAMLKAVTKTTGSSHVFGALPKHMRRRAMSHDTKRLPCRLRDTANNMLEKSQKAGQKVKKEQSKRKSRKARRRHGNMLLEFNRRQRKNLWLETHIWHAKRFHMVKRWGYCLGDRPTYKCYRACCRAMSSHCLLQDMSYYCCVELQGPEEQLLATLSKLTSKEAGPTFAAAMCVSGRRQGSVVVYRAEQYPLQPLGPVTFLWRPRTQGRGQDDQGSQGSTHRQLWIWAHPTMKPDLLPELQAVCQCSEAVLPPAPVELPVPQPALAPTSTPAPTPTLAHGPGACPEAEQASGSGSKRKWSSGEREAAGPPAKKLLGNSTTSATTPVTWRSCTTGIVISDLTMEMVRYRLIGPLSHSVLTETLAPATHCDAASKAGPSPFWWSDHCRDDCNMTLHRQQAGVFNILKGVYSTAEVPAGSVLGLTVDDPRLTLPNKRSMAVSDIRKEQGENEERRRELMLKGIPEHLSQSSLWDRSVRDNVTHNKMTDQELNRLRNDVLVPGSRLPTPLQGRVPVLLVQQSGKSQGTEMGSWGTGWDLLLPKAWGMAFWVPLVYRGVRIGGLRMSLKHAQNK
;
A
#
# COMPACT_ATOMS: atom_id res chain seq x y z
N MET A 1 -54.35 33.00 38.77
CA MET A 1 -53.47 32.62 37.65
C MET A 1 -53.98 31.49 36.74
N SER A 2 -54.71 30.45 37.22
CA SER A 2 -55.05 29.28 36.38
C SER A 2 -56.20 29.51 35.36
N THR A 3 -57.33 30.07 35.80
CA THR A 3 -58.59 30.13 35.04
C THR A 3 -58.50 30.80 33.67
N ALA A 4 -57.73 31.90 33.55
CA ALA A 4 -57.53 32.60 32.29
C ALA A 4 -56.81 31.72 31.24
N LYS A 5 -55.82 30.91 31.66
CA LYS A 5 -55.13 29.97 30.78
C LYS A 5 -56.05 28.85 30.30
N HIS A 6 -56.99 28.41 31.14
CA HIS A 6 -58.02 27.44 30.75
C HIS A 6 -58.95 28.03 29.69
N ARG A 7 -59.61 29.16 29.97
CA ARG A 7 -60.51 29.83 29.01
C ARG A 7 -59.83 30.15 27.67
N MET A 8 -58.55 30.51 27.67
CA MET A 8 -57.74 30.69 26.45
C MET A 8 -57.43 29.39 25.71
N ARG A 9 -57.25 28.26 26.42
CA ARG A 9 -57.13 26.94 25.81
C ARG A 9 -58.45 26.54 25.15
N ASP A 10 -59.56 26.65 25.87
CA ASP A 10 -60.88 26.25 25.38
C ASP A 10 -61.27 27.04 24.13
N LYS A 11 -61.05 28.36 24.13
CA LYS A 11 -61.29 29.23 22.96
C LYS A 11 -60.39 28.89 21.75
N LYS A 12 -59.22 28.27 21.95
CA LYS A 12 -58.36 27.75 20.87
C LYS A 12 -58.71 26.31 20.45
N MET A 13 -59.31 25.53 21.34
CA MET A 13 -59.76 24.16 21.07
C MET A 13 -61.08 24.11 20.29
N ARG A 14 -61.93 25.14 20.42
CA ARG A 14 -63.28 25.21 19.82
C ARG A 14 -63.36 24.95 18.31
N ASN A 15 -62.27 25.17 17.57
CA ASN A 15 -62.21 25.01 16.10
C ASN A 15 -61.27 23.86 15.67
N GLN A 16 -60.92 22.93 16.57
CA GLN A 16 -60.14 21.74 16.21
C GLN A 16 -61.04 20.68 15.54
N PRO A 17 -60.57 19.99 14.49
CA PRO A 17 -61.36 18.93 13.86
C PRO A 17 -61.47 17.70 14.77
N ILE A 18 -62.62 17.03 14.73
CA ILE A 18 -63.03 15.96 15.66
C ILE A 18 -62.05 14.78 15.67
N ASN A 19 -61.32 14.56 14.58
CA ASN A 19 -60.31 13.52 14.43
C ASN A 19 -58.96 13.80 15.14
N VAL A 20 -58.84 14.82 16.01
CA VAL A 20 -57.57 15.17 16.66
C VAL A 20 -57.66 15.10 18.19
N THR A 21 -57.00 14.10 18.78
CA THR A 21 -56.94 13.94 20.24
C THR A 21 -55.69 14.59 20.84
N TYR A 22 -55.85 15.27 21.97
CA TYR A 22 -54.73 15.86 22.72
C TYR A 22 -54.61 15.16 24.07
N SER A 23 -53.45 14.60 24.38
CA SER A 23 -53.17 14.02 25.70
C SER A 23 -53.32 15.09 26.79
N SER A 24 -54.34 14.96 27.64
CA SER A 24 -54.42 15.78 28.85
C SER A 24 -53.34 15.37 29.85
N PRO A 25 -52.78 16.32 30.63
CA PRO A 25 -51.95 15.99 31.78
C PRO A 25 -52.86 15.41 32.88
N GLY A 26 -52.98 14.08 32.92
CA GLY A 26 -53.80 13.38 33.90
C GLY A 26 -53.29 13.58 35.33
N GLN A 27 -54.20 13.58 36.30
CA GLN A 27 -53.90 13.67 37.73
C GLN A 27 -53.24 12.38 38.22
N GLY A 28 -51.92 12.28 38.11
CA GLY A 28 -51.13 11.24 38.76
C GLY A 28 -50.74 11.68 40.16
N SER A 29 -51.43 11.18 41.19
CA SER A 29 -51.03 11.40 42.59
C SER A 29 -49.72 10.66 42.89
N SER A 30 -48.63 11.39 43.05
CA SER A 30 -47.36 10.89 43.59
C SER A 30 -46.62 12.04 44.28
N HIS A 31 -45.98 11.76 45.41
CA HIS A 31 -45.41 12.78 46.29
C HIS A 31 -44.21 13.50 45.64
N TRP A 32 -44.37 14.80 45.40
CA TRP A 32 -43.22 15.71 45.26
C TRP A 32 -42.65 16.02 46.63
N ARG A 33 -41.68 15.22 47.10
CA ARG A 33 -40.84 15.61 48.24
C ARG A 33 -39.81 16.63 47.75
N ASN A 34 -39.73 17.77 48.43
CA ASN A 34 -38.91 18.90 47.99
C ASN A 34 -37.41 18.63 48.21
N GLY A 35 -36.54 19.17 47.35
CA GLY A 35 -35.10 18.93 47.40
C GLY A 35 -34.43 19.23 46.05
N GLY A 36 -34.09 20.50 45.82
CA GLY A 36 -33.38 20.92 44.60
C GLY A 36 -31.87 20.97 44.81
N HIS A 37 -31.10 20.66 43.76
CA HIS A 37 -29.72 21.12 43.60
C HIS A 37 -29.41 21.35 42.11
N THR A 38 -28.58 22.36 41.83
CA THR A 38 -27.99 22.61 40.51
C THR A 38 -26.91 21.59 40.18
N PRO A 39 -26.63 21.38 38.88
CA PRO A 39 -25.21 21.35 38.51
C PRO A 39 -24.88 22.11 37.23
N THR A 40 -23.94 23.04 37.34
CA THR A 40 -22.96 23.31 36.28
C THR A 40 -21.92 22.19 36.27
N GLY A 41 -21.40 21.77 35.12
CA GLY A 41 -20.16 20.96 35.13
C GLY A 41 -19.89 20.11 33.90
N GLN A 42 -18.60 19.90 33.64
CA GLN A 42 -18.06 18.97 32.65
C GLN A 42 -17.93 17.58 33.29
N GLY A 43 -18.06 16.48 32.53
CA GLY A 43 -17.85 15.13 33.08
C GLY A 43 -17.78 14.04 32.02
N HIS A 44 -16.63 13.37 31.93
CA HIS A 44 -16.30 12.30 30.99
C HIS A 44 -17.20 11.06 31.10
N ASP A 45 -17.76 10.59 29.97
CA ASP A 45 -18.22 9.20 29.84
C ASP A 45 -17.01 8.23 29.76
N LEU A 46 -16.94 7.30 30.70
CA LEU A 46 -16.13 6.07 30.61
C LEU A 46 -17.05 4.87 30.84
N SER A 47 -17.17 3.99 29.85
CA SER A 47 -18.04 2.81 29.93
C SER A 47 -17.22 1.51 30.09
N PRO A 48 -17.42 0.75 31.17
CA PRO A 48 -17.09 -0.66 31.22
C PRO A 48 -18.36 -1.53 31.03
N HIS A 49 -18.27 -2.58 30.22
CA HIS A 49 -19.21 -3.69 30.27
C HIS A 49 -18.89 -4.60 31.47
N PRO A 50 -19.90 -5.32 31.98
CA PRO A 50 -19.71 -6.75 32.20
C PRO A 50 -20.76 -7.60 31.46
N ARG A 51 -20.58 -8.93 31.56
CA ARG A 51 -21.44 -9.96 30.95
C ARG A 51 -22.64 -10.27 31.86
N GLY A 52 -23.69 -10.87 31.28
CA GLY A 52 -24.90 -11.25 32.03
C GLY A 52 -24.92 -12.70 32.54
N GLN A 53 -25.91 -12.96 33.40
CA GLN A 53 -26.57 -14.26 33.55
C GLN A 53 -28.10 -14.01 33.49
N GLY A 54 -28.87 -15.05 33.20
CA GLY A 54 -30.31 -14.91 32.93
C GLY A 54 -31.20 -15.15 34.15
N SER A 55 -32.41 -14.57 34.11
CA SER A 55 -33.59 -15.12 34.76
C SER A 55 -34.83 -14.77 33.93
N SER A 56 -35.81 -15.67 33.93
CA SER A 56 -37.01 -15.59 33.10
C SER A 56 -38.21 -15.07 33.88
N HIS A 57 -38.72 -13.89 33.53
CA HIS A 57 -40.09 -13.50 33.90
C HIS A 57 -40.84 -12.90 32.71
N SER A 58 -42.07 -13.37 32.54
CA SER A 58 -43.04 -12.92 31.55
C SER A 58 -43.71 -11.61 31.99
N GLY A 59 -43.69 -10.61 31.11
CA GLY A 59 -44.41 -9.36 31.31
C GLY A 59 -44.72 -8.72 29.95
N HIS A 60 -45.99 -8.47 29.65
CA HIS A 60 -46.42 -8.02 28.32
C HIS A 60 -45.95 -6.58 28.01
N SER A 61 -44.86 -6.44 27.25
CA SER A 61 -44.53 -5.19 26.58
C SER A 61 -45.11 -5.17 25.16
N GLN A 62 -46.20 -4.42 24.91
CA GLN A 62 -46.61 -4.12 23.54
C GLN A 62 -45.57 -3.19 22.88
N GLY A 63 -44.83 -3.72 21.91
CA GLY A 63 -43.77 -2.98 21.23
C GLY A 63 -44.28 -2.03 20.15
N GLY A 64 -44.02 -0.72 20.31
CA GLY A 64 -44.27 0.31 19.29
C GLY A 64 -43.29 0.26 18.11
N GLY A 65 -43.11 -0.91 17.49
CA GLY A 65 -42.13 -1.16 16.43
C GLY A 65 -42.64 -0.82 15.03
N TRP A 66 -42.19 0.30 14.46
CA TRP A 66 -42.45 0.63 13.05
C TRP A 66 -41.56 -0.20 12.11
N VAL A 67 -42.06 -1.37 11.68
CA VAL A 67 -41.43 -2.19 10.64
C VAL A 67 -42.05 -1.85 9.29
N ARG A 68 -41.22 -1.40 8.32
CA ARG A 68 -41.62 -1.28 6.90
C ARG A 68 -40.70 -2.14 6.04
N GLY A 69 -40.92 -3.45 6.06
CA GLY A 69 -40.25 -4.44 5.23
C GLY A 69 -41.26 -5.49 4.76
N HIS A 70 -41.34 -5.72 3.45
CA HIS A 70 -42.32 -6.62 2.86
C HIS A 70 -41.88 -8.08 3.03
N GLN A 71 -42.34 -8.73 4.10
CA GLN A 71 -42.32 -10.20 4.14
C GLN A 71 -43.37 -10.74 3.15
N ARG A 72 -43.09 -11.90 2.56
CA ARG A 72 -43.92 -12.55 1.53
C ARG A 72 -44.25 -13.96 2.03
N GLY A 73 -45.49 -14.16 2.45
CA GLY A 73 -45.93 -15.35 3.19
C GLY A 73 -46.19 -15.01 4.67
N GLY A 74 -47.43 -15.26 5.12
CA GLY A 74 -47.91 -14.91 6.45
C GLY A 74 -49.31 -14.28 6.40
N GLN A 75 -50.33 -15.05 6.80
CA GLN A 75 -51.72 -14.58 6.85
C GLN A 75 -51.95 -13.69 8.09
N GLY A 76 -51.55 -12.43 7.98
CA GLY A 76 -51.79 -11.39 8.97
C GLY A 76 -52.35 -10.14 8.29
N GLY A 77 -53.68 -10.00 8.27
CA GLY A 77 -54.33 -8.85 7.65
C GLY A 77 -54.05 -7.57 8.44
N TYR A 78 -53.29 -6.65 7.85
CA TYR A 78 -53.30 -5.26 8.31
C TYR A 78 -54.72 -4.70 8.14
N PRO A 79 -55.32 -4.06 9.15
CA PRO A 79 -56.61 -3.41 8.97
C PRO A 79 -56.48 -2.32 7.89
N GLN A 80 -57.34 -2.39 6.87
CA GLN A 80 -57.32 -1.43 5.75
C GLN A 80 -57.91 -0.06 6.12
N ASP A 81 -58.65 0.01 7.23
CA ASP A 81 -59.21 1.25 7.80
C ASP A 81 -58.10 2.23 8.19
N LEU A 82 -58.15 3.45 7.64
CA LEU A 82 -57.28 4.53 8.10
C LEU A 82 -57.62 4.94 9.55
N PRO A 83 -56.63 5.32 10.38
CA PRO A 83 -56.88 5.77 11.75
C PRO A 83 -57.85 6.95 11.80
N LYS A 84 -59.04 6.72 12.37
CA LYS A 84 -60.14 7.70 12.47
C LYS A 84 -59.80 8.89 13.38
N TYR A 85 -58.74 8.79 14.19
CA TYR A 85 -58.25 9.81 15.10
C TYR A 85 -56.71 9.84 15.12
N ILE A 86 -56.11 11.04 15.21
CA ILE A 86 -54.67 11.25 15.40
C ILE A 86 -54.39 11.91 16.75
N THR A 87 -53.39 11.41 17.49
CA THR A 87 -52.97 12.05 18.74
C THR A 87 -51.95 13.15 18.46
N ALA A 88 -52.38 14.41 18.57
CA ALA A 88 -51.63 15.61 18.21
C ALA A 88 -50.25 15.70 18.89
N SER A 89 -50.17 15.32 20.18
CA SER A 89 -48.94 15.37 20.97
C SER A 89 -47.88 14.37 20.44
N ALA A 90 -48.29 13.17 20.04
CA ALA A 90 -47.42 12.14 19.48
C ALA A 90 -47.04 12.49 18.03
N PHE A 91 -48.02 12.90 17.22
CA PHE A 91 -47.81 13.32 15.83
C PHE A 91 -46.84 14.51 15.75
N ALA A 92 -47.05 15.56 16.56
CA ALA A 92 -46.16 16.72 16.60
C ALA A 92 -44.74 16.36 17.05
N LYS A 93 -44.57 15.47 18.05
CA LYS A 93 -43.24 14.97 18.47
C LYS A 93 -42.54 14.21 17.34
N ALA A 94 -43.25 13.31 16.65
CA ALA A 94 -42.71 12.54 15.54
C ALA A 94 -42.32 13.46 14.35
N ARG A 95 -43.23 14.34 13.91
CA ARG A 95 -42.95 15.31 12.83
C ARG A 95 -41.85 16.30 13.21
N ALA A 96 -41.74 16.73 14.46
CA ALA A 96 -40.63 17.56 14.91
C ALA A 96 -39.30 16.80 14.85
N ALA A 97 -39.25 15.52 15.19
CA ALA A 97 -38.04 14.69 15.06
C ALA A 97 -37.66 14.50 13.57
N GLU A 98 -38.63 14.20 12.71
CA GLU A 98 -38.45 14.07 11.26
C GLU A 98 -37.96 15.38 10.62
N VAL A 99 -38.63 16.50 10.88
CA VAL A 99 -38.26 17.82 10.33
C VAL A 99 -36.88 18.25 10.83
N ASN A 100 -36.54 18.02 12.10
CA ASN A 100 -35.19 18.28 12.59
C ASN A 100 -34.14 17.34 11.95
N ALA A 101 -34.47 16.06 11.72
CA ALA A 101 -33.58 15.13 11.02
C ALA A 101 -33.37 15.53 9.55
N MET A 102 -34.43 15.88 8.83
CA MET A 102 -34.40 16.38 7.46
C MET A 102 -33.61 17.69 7.39
N LEU A 103 -33.92 18.69 8.22
CA LEU A 103 -33.20 19.97 8.25
C LEU A 103 -31.71 19.76 8.58
N LYS A 104 -31.36 18.84 9.48
CA LYS A 104 -29.98 18.47 9.84
C LYS A 104 -29.25 17.67 8.75
N ALA A 105 -29.98 16.94 7.89
CA ALA A 105 -29.44 16.30 6.70
C ALA A 105 -29.24 17.32 5.57
N VAL A 106 -30.27 18.13 5.27
CA VAL A 106 -30.28 19.18 4.26
C VAL A 106 -29.27 20.28 4.56
N THR A 107 -29.09 20.75 5.80
CA THR A 107 -28.04 21.74 6.13
C THR A 107 -26.62 21.18 5.98
N LYS A 108 -26.41 19.89 6.33
CA LYS A 108 -25.14 19.19 6.09
C LYS A 108 -24.82 19.04 4.60
N THR A 109 -25.84 18.87 3.74
CA THR A 109 -25.63 18.81 2.28
C THR A 109 -25.58 20.20 1.65
N THR A 110 -26.49 21.14 1.94
CA THR A 110 -26.58 22.47 1.30
C THR A 110 -25.39 23.40 1.55
N GLY A 111 -24.50 23.08 2.49
CA GLY A 111 -23.11 23.57 2.46
C GLY A 111 -22.30 23.20 1.18
N SER A 112 -22.92 22.45 0.26
CA SER A 112 -22.48 22.08 -1.08
C SER A 112 -23.16 22.84 -2.22
N SER A 113 -24.05 23.80 -1.96
CA SER A 113 -24.66 24.63 -3.01
C SER A 113 -23.60 25.29 -3.89
N HIS A 114 -22.48 25.65 -3.27
CA HIS A 114 -21.21 25.94 -3.93
C HIS A 114 -20.50 24.63 -4.32
N VAL A 115 -20.30 24.39 -5.62
CA VAL A 115 -19.68 23.16 -6.20
C VAL A 115 -18.37 22.78 -5.52
N PHE A 116 -17.53 23.77 -5.19
CA PHE A 116 -16.23 23.55 -4.55
C PHE A 116 -16.33 23.15 -3.06
N GLY A 117 -17.51 23.36 -2.44
CA GLY A 117 -17.88 22.89 -1.11
C GLY A 117 -18.34 21.42 -1.07
N ALA A 118 -18.92 20.90 -2.16
CA ALA A 118 -19.47 19.54 -2.22
C ALA A 118 -18.48 18.41 -1.89
N LEU A 119 -17.19 18.60 -2.22
CA LEU A 119 -16.19 17.57 -2.01
C LEU A 119 -15.80 17.42 -0.52
N PRO A 120 -15.65 16.18 0.01
CA PRO A 120 -15.10 15.94 1.33
C PRO A 120 -13.76 16.66 1.55
N LYS A 121 -13.51 17.16 2.78
CA LYS A 121 -12.35 18.01 3.10
C LYS A 121 -10.99 17.43 2.65
N HIS A 122 -10.83 16.10 2.63
CA HIS A 122 -9.60 15.42 2.20
C HIS A 122 -9.44 15.32 0.65
N MET A 123 -10.53 15.43 -0.11
CA MET A 123 -10.54 15.42 -1.57
C MET A 123 -10.31 16.82 -2.18
N ARG A 124 -10.71 17.90 -1.48
CA ARG A 124 -10.59 19.30 -1.95
C ARG A 124 -9.15 19.65 -2.36
N ARG A 125 -9.00 20.55 -3.35
CA ARG A 125 -7.69 20.98 -3.90
C ARG A 125 -7.70 22.48 -4.18
N ARG A 126 -6.78 23.26 -3.60
CA ARG A 126 -6.76 24.74 -3.74
C ARG A 126 -6.79 25.27 -5.18
N ALA A 127 -6.32 24.49 -6.16
CA ALA A 127 -6.34 24.88 -7.58
C ALA A 127 -7.68 24.62 -8.30
N MET A 128 -8.70 24.07 -7.63
CA MET A 128 -9.98 23.70 -8.24
C MET A 128 -10.73 24.88 -8.90
N SER A 129 -10.47 26.12 -8.46
CA SER A 129 -11.00 27.36 -9.04
C SER A 129 -10.28 27.82 -10.32
N HIS A 130 -9.10 27.28 -10.65
CA HIS A 130 -8.32 27.69 -11.83
C HIS A 130 -8.05 26.53 -12.81
N ASP A 131 -8.31 25.30 -12.39
CA ASP A 131 -8.05 24.07 -13.14
C ASP A 131 -9.19 23.09 -12.82
N THR A 132 -10.29 23.16 -13.59
CA THR A 132 -11.48 22.31 -13.36
C THR A 132 -11.19 20.84 -13.60
N LYS A 133 -10.08 20.48 -14.28
CA LYS A 133 -9.62 19.09 -14.40
C LYS A 133 -9.21 18.49 -13.03
N ARG A 134 -9.07 19.31 -11.97
CA ARG A 134 -8.90 18.88 -10.56
C ARG A 134 -10.20 18.41 -9.89
N LEU A 135 -11.37 18.66 -10.49
CA LEU A 135 -12.65 18.12 -10.06
C LEU A 135 -12.93 16.76 -10.72
N PRO A 136 -13.70 15.87 -10.07
CA PRO A 136 -14.31 14.70 -10.72
C PRO A 136 -15.17 15.14 -11.91
N CYS A 137 -15.25 14.33 -12.97
CA CYS A 137 -15.89 14.72 -14.23
C CYS A 137 -17.30 15.29 -14.05
N ARG A 138 -18.16 14.61 -13.26
CA ARG A 138 -19.54 15.02 -12.92
C ARG A 138 -19.70 16.40 -12.25
N LEU A 139 -18.60 17.04 -11.82
CA LEU A 139 -18.60 18.38 -11.21
C LEU A 139 -17.88 19.42 -12.08
N ARG A 140 -17.34 19.03 -13.25
CA ARG A 140 -16.59 19.94 -14.13
C ARG A 140 -17.51 20.91 -14.84
N ASP A 141 -18.64 20.44 -15.34
CA ASP A 141 -19.52 21.22 -16.20
C ASP A 141 -20.17 22.35 -15.40
N THR A 142 -20.70 22.04 -14.21
CA THR A 142 -21.16 23.05 -13.25
C THR A 142 -20.06 24.06 -12.85
N ALA A 143 -18.80 23.61 -12.72
CA ALA A 143 -17.68 24.49 -12.39
C ALA A 143 -17.20 25.36 -13.58
N ASN A 144 -17.26 24.84 -14.81
CA ASN A 144 -17.01 25.60 -16.04
C ASN A 144 -18.09 26.69 -16.18
N ASN A 145 -19.36 26.33 -16.02
CA ASN A 145 -20.50 27.27 -16.06
C ASN A 145 -20.39 28.36 -14.98
N MET A 146 -19.90 28.03 -13.77
CA MET A 146 -19.58 29.01 -12.74
C MET A 146 -18.39 29.92 -13.13
N LEU A 147 -17.36 29.37 -13.77
CA LEU A 147 -16.21 30.14 -14.23
C LEU A 147 -16.58 31.10 -15.36
N GLU A 148 -17.36 30.68 -16.35
CA GLU A 148 -17.88 31.55 -17.41
C GLU A 148 -18.72 32.69 -16.84
N LYS A 149 -19.63 32.39 -15.90
CA LYS A 149 -20.41 33.43 -15.19
C LYS A 149 -19.48 34.41 -14.46
N SER A 150 -18.41 33.93 -13.81
CA SER A 150 -17.44 34.80 -13.14
C SER A 150 -16.59 35.64 -14.11
N GLN A 151 -16.31 35.14 -15.32
CA GLN A 151 -15.59 35.87 -16.36
C GLN A 151 -16.49 36.96 -16.98
N LYS A 152 -17.74 36.62 -17.32
CA LYS A 152 -18.75 37.57 -17.83
C LYS A 152 -19.03 38.69 -16.82
N ALA A 153 -19.15 38.36 -15.53
CA ALA A 153 -19.25 39.36 -14.46
C ALA A 153 -17.97 40.21 -14.29
N GLY A 154 -16.79 39.63 -14.58
CA GLY A 154 -15.48 40.26 -14.43
C GLY A 154 -15.02 41.11 -15.63
N GLN A 155 -15.82 41.24 -16.70
CA GLN A 155 -15.45 42.04 -17.89
C GLN A 155 -15.53 43.55 -17.66
N LYS A 156 -16.20 44.03 -16.60
CA LYS A 156 -16.15 45.44 -16.21
C LYS A 156 -14.80 45.76 -15.56
N VAL A 157 -13.91 46.37 -16.36
CA VAL A 157 -12.61 46.96 -16.00
C VAL A 157 -11.56 45.97 -15.47
N LYS A 158 -10.72 45.45 -16.38
CA LYS A 158 -9.37 44.96 -16.03
C LYS A 158 -8.37 45.13 -17.17
N LYS A 159 -7.58 46.22 -17.08
CA LYS A 159 -6.45 46.53 -17.97
C LYS A 159 -5.48 45.33 -18.02
N GLU A 160 -5.14 44.84 -19.21
CA GLU A 160 -4.36 43.61 -19.34
C GLU A 160 -2.91 43.81 -18.90
N GLN A 161 -2.59 43.41 -17.67
CA GLN A 161 -1.23 43.42 -17.15
C GLN A 161 -0.37 42.35 -17.85
N SER A 162 0.79 42.75 -18.37
CA SER A 162 1.74 41.85 -19.02
C SER A 162 2.20 40.73 -18.06
N LYS A 163 1.78 39.50 -18.32
CA LYS A 163 1.97 38.35 -17.41
C LYS A 163 3.44 37.88 -17.37
N ARG A 164 4.25 38.47 -16.49
CA ARG A 164 5.65 38.07 -16.19
C ARG A 164 5.77 36.53 -16.13
N LYS A 165 6.75 35.95 -16.85
CA LYS A 165 6.98 34.49 -16.96
C LYS A 165 6.80 33.78 -15.61
N SER A 166 5.82 32.88 -15.54
CA SER A 166 5.33 32.30 -14.28
C SER A 166 6.43 31.65 -13.44
N ARG A 167 6.26 31.60 -12.12
CA ARG A 167 7.23 30.94 -11.20
C ARG A 167 7.46 29.46 -11.52
N LYS A 168 6.53 28.82 -12.24
CA LYS A 168 6.64 27.45 -12.79
C LYS A 168 7.55 27.43 -14.02
N ALA A 169 7.38 28.38 -14.96
CA ALA A 169 8.24 28.50 -16.14
C ALA A 169 9.69 28.82 -15.74
N ARG A 170 9.90 29.83 -14.88
CA ARG A 170 11.22 30.22 -14.35
C ARG A 170 11.93 29.18 -13.46
N ARG A 171 11.35 27.99 -13.27
CA ARG A 171 11.92 26.89 -12.47
C ARG A 171 11.93 25.54 -13.21
N ARG A 172 11.54 25.50 -14.49
CA ARG A 172 11.73 24.33 -15.34
C ARG A 172 13.18 24.30 -15.83
N HIS A 173 13.94 23.37 -15.28
CA HIS A 173 15.24 22.94 -15.80
C HIS A 173 14.96 22.01 -16.99
N GLY A 174 15.85 21.96 -17.99
CA GLY A 174 15.65 21.17 -19.21
C GLY A 174 15.47 19.68 -18.93
N ASN A 175 16.54 19.01 -18.47
CA ASN A 175 16.48 17.63 -18.04
C ASN A 175 16.26 17.53 -16.52
N MET A 176 15.09 17.02 -16.12
CA MET A 176 14.73 16.86 -14.70
C MET A 176 15.42 15.67 -14.02
N LEU A 177 15.79 14.63 -14.78
CA LEU A 177 16.47 13.45 -14.24
C LEU A 177 17.90 13.79 -13.81
N LEU A 178 18.66 14.51 -14.64
CA LEU A 178 20.01 14.97 -14.28
C LEU A 178 20.00 15.87 -13.02
N GLU A 179 18.98 16.72 -12.87
CA GLU A 179 18.82 17.56 -11.67
C GLU A 179 18.38 16.77 -10.42
N PHE A 180 17.75 15.59 -10.56
CA PHE A 180 17.55 14.66 -9.45
C PHE A 180 18.84 13.91 -9.09
N ASN A 181 19.51 13.34 -10.09
CA ASN A 181 20.80 12.66 -9.95
C ASN A 181 21.83 13.55 -9.22
N ARG A 182 21.93 14.83 -9.61
CA ARG A 182 22.81 15.82 -8.96
C ARG A 182 22.46 16.10 -7.50
N ARG A 183 21.19 15.97 -7.10
CA ARG A 183 20.71 16.18 -5.71
C ARG A 183 20.92 14.95 -4.83
N GLN A 184 20.78 13.75 -5.39
CA GLN A 184 21.01 12.48 -4.69
C GLN A 184 22.44 12.38 -4.15
N ARG A 185 23.44 12.93 -4.85
CA ARG A 185 24.85 13.04 -4.40
C ARG A 185 25.04 13.63 -2.99
N LYS A 186 24.08 14.39 -2.45
CA LYS A 186 24.17 14.97 -1.09
C LYS A 186 23.35 14.24 -0.03
N ASN A 187 22.32 13.48 -0.41
CA ASN A 187 21.41 12.74 0.50
C ASN A 187 20.78 11.59 -0.29
N LEU A 188 20.82 10.36 0.23
CA LEU A 188 20.17 9.20 -0.38
C LEU A 188 18.65 9.39 -0.44
N TRP A 189 18.06 9.04 -1.59
CA TRP A 189 16.62 9.12 -1.86
C TRP A 189 16.08 7.70 -2.09
N LEU A 190 15.13 7.27 -1.26
CA LEU A 190 14.36 6.04 -1.50
C LEU A 190 13.53 6.18 -2.79
N GLU A 191 13.11 5.06 -3.39
CA GLU A 191 12.28 5.10 -4.62
C GLU A 191 11.00 5.94 -4.45
N THR A 192 10.40 5.87 -3.26
CA THR A 192 9.20 6.63 -2.91
C THR A 192 9.47 8.11 -2.62
N HIS A 193 10.72 8.58 -2.59
CA HIS A 193 11.08 9.93 -2.14
C HIS A 193 10.29 11.02 -2.89
N ILE A 194 10.15 10.89 -4.21
CA ILE A 194 9.37 11.82 -5.05
C ILE A 194 7.86 11.76 -4.74
N TRP A 195 7.35 10.63 -4.25
CA TRP A 195 5.96 10.50 -3.78
C TRP A 195 5.78 11.14 -2.41
N HIS A 196 6.73 10.93 -1.48
CA HIS A 196 6.74 11.49 -0.13
C HIS A 196 6.95 13.02 -0.14
N ALA A 197 7.95 13.54 -0.85
CA ALA A 197 8.24 14.97 -0.94
C ALA A 197 7.11 15.83 -1.53
N LYS A 198 6.15 15.21 -2.23
CA LYS A 198 4.92 15.87 -2.73
C LYS A 198 3.78 15.93 -1.69
N ARG A 199 3.93 15.30 -0.51
CA ARG A 199 2.83 15.01 0.45
C ARG A 199 3.23 15.15 1.93
N PHE A 200 4.51 15.02 2.25
CA PHE A 200 5.09 15.04 3.59
C PHE A 200 6.08 16.19 3.73
N HIS A 201 6.33 16.62 4.95
CA HIS A 201 7.52 17.39 5.29
C HIS A 201 8.70 16.43 5.32
N MET A 202 9.75 16.73 4.55
CA MET A 202 10.95 15.89 4.45
C MET A 202 12.01 16.37 5.43
N VAL A 203 12.74 15.43 6.03
CA VAL A 203 13.82 15.67 6.99
C VAL A 203 15.02 14.80 6.61
N LYS A 204 16.23 15.37 6.74
CA LYS A 204 17.48 14.64 6.54
C LYS A 204 17.85 13.89 7.81
N ARG A 205 18.07 12.57 7.72
CA ARG A 205 18.49 11.70 8.83
C ARG A 205 19.36 10.58 8.28
N TRP A 206 20.49 10.29 8.94
CA TRP A 206 21.30 9.09 8.67
C TRP A 206 21.75 8.95 7.20
N GLY A 207 22.08 10.07 6.53
CA GLY A 207 22.39 10.12 5.10
C GLY A 207 21.19 10.15 4.15
N TYR A 208 19.98 9.78 4.61
CA TYR A 208 18.75 9.75 3.82
C TYR A 208 17.92 11.03 3.94
N CYS A 209 17.07 11.30 2.94
CA CYS A 209 16.04 12.34 3.00
C CYS A 209 14.64 11.70 3.06
N LEU A 210 14.09 11.57 4.27
CA LEU A 210 12.91 10.78 4.62
C LEU A 210 11.68 11.65 4.92
N GLY A 211 10.48 11.08 4.84
CA GLY A 211 9.23 11.77 5.19
C GLY A 211 8.94 11.72 6.69
N ASP A 212 9.03 12.85 7.38
CA ASP A 212 8.75 12.95 8.83
C ASP A 212 7.25 12.88 9.13
N ARG A 213 6.50 13.88 8.66
CA ARG A 213 5.08 14.06 8.96
C ARG A 213 4.29 14.47 7.72
N PRO A 214 3.06 13.98 7.55
CA PRO A 214 2.19 14.38 6.44
C PRO A 214 1.85 15.87 6.52
N THR A 215 1.66 16.50 5.36
CA THR A 215 1.25 17.92 5.26
C THR A 215 -0.19 18.18 5.69
N TYR A 216 -0.99 17.14 5.87
CA TYR A 216 -2.38 17.20 6.32
C TYR A 216 -2.50 16.65 7.75
N LYS A 217 -3.28 17.32 8.61
CA LYS A 217 -3.47 16.91 10.01
C LYS A 217 -4.25 15.59 10.08
N CYS A 218 -3.56 14.47 10.33
CA CYS A 218 -4.18 13.14 10.33
C CYS A 218 -3.77 12.19 11.46
N TYR A 219 -3.05 12.64 12.49
CA TYR A 219 -2.56 11.82 13.61
C TYR A 219 -3.63 10.82 14.14
N ARG A 220 -4.76 11.31 14.66
CA ARG A 220 -5.89 10.47 15.14
C ARG A 220 -6.45 9.51 14.08
N ALA A 221 -6.32 9.83 12.79
CA ALA A 221 -6.79 8.98 11.70
C ALA A 221 -5.78 7.88 11.33
N CYS A 222 -4.48 8.12 11.50
CA CYS A 222 -3.43 7.10 11.41
C CYS A 222 -3.50 6.12 12.58
N CYS A 223 -3.69 6.60 13.82
CA CYS A 223 -3.91 5.74 14.99
C CYS A 223 -5.12 4.80 14.77
N ARG A 224 -6.26 5.32 14.28
CA ARG A 224 -7.40 4.47 13.91
C ARG A 224 -7.11 3.51 12.76
N ALA A 225 -6.24 3.87 11.81
CA ALA A 225 -5.86 2.95 10.74
C ALA A 225 -4.98 1.80 11.26
N MET A 226 -4.12 2.05 12.26
CA MET A 226 -3.38 0.98 12.95
C MET A 226 -4.30 0.08 13.78
N SER A 227 -5.38 0.62 14.38
CA SER A 227 -6.28 -0.17 15.23
C SER A 227 -7.36 -0.94 14.48
N SER A 228 -7.88 -0.45 13.35
CA SER A 228 -9.04 -1.04 12.67
C SER A 228 -8.90 -1.26 11.16
N HIS A 229 -7.78 -0.86 10.55
CA HIS A 229 -7.54 -1.02 9.10
C HIS A 229 -6.07 -1.37 8.83
N CYS A 230 -5.38 -0.57 8.00
CA CYS A 230 -3.96 -0.69 7.70
C CYS A 230 -3.28 0.68 7.53
N LEU A 231 -2.11 0.83 8.15
CA LEU A 231 -1.15 1.92 7.98
C LEU A 231 0.11 1.39 7.29
N LEU A 232 0.45 1.90 6.11
CA LEU A 232 1.66 1.56 5.37
C LEU A 232 2.80 2.55 5.69
N GLN A 233 4.02 2.04 5.86
CA GLN A 233 5.26 2.80 6.06
C GLN A 233 6.34 2.31 5.08
N ASP A 234 7.22 3.22 4.64
CA ASP A 234 8.42 2.88 3.89
C ASP A 234 9.60 2.70 4.85
N MET A 235 10.20 1.51 4.86
CA MET A 235 11.34 1.12 5.69
C MET A 235 12.55 0.69 4.84
N SER A 236 12.57 1.04 3.55
CA SER A 236 13.65 0.73 2.59
C SER A 236 14.97 1.45 2.87
N TYR A 237 15.06 2.18 3.98
CA TYR A 237 16.32 2.73 4.50
C TYR A 237 17.04 1.76 5.44
N TYR A 238 16.45 0.63 5.85
CA TYR A 238 17.18 -0.38 6.61
C TYR A 238 18.25 -1.03 5.72
N CYS A 239 19.47 -1.12 6.24
CA CYS A 239 20.58 -1.77 5.56
C CYS A 239 20.43 -3.28 5.71
N CYS A 240 20.60 -4.02 4.62
CA CYS A 240 20.61 -5.48 4.61
C CYS A 240 22.04 -5.94 4.39
N VAL A 241 22.58 -6.77 5.29
CA VAL A 241 23.84 -7.48 5.11
C VAL A 241 23.51 -8.95 4.88
N GLU A 242 24.05 -9.51 3.82
CA GLU A 242 23.94 -10.91 3.45
C GLU A 242 25.21 -11.66 3.86
N LEU A 243 25.06 -12.75 4.61
CA LEU A 243 26.13 -13.68 4.96
C LEU A 243 25.86 -15.01 4.25
N GLN A 244 26.87 -15.54 3.57
CA GLN A 244 26.81 -16.85 2.92
C GLN A 244 28.02 -17.69 3.37
N GLY A 245 27.83 -18.99 3.64
CA GLY A 245 28.92 -19.85 4.12
C GLY A 245 28.42 -21.10 4.83
N PRO A 246 29.32 -21.99 5.30
CA PRO A 246 28.95 -23.20 6.03
C PRO A 246 28.13 -22.90 7.31
N GLU A 247 27.03 -23.61 7.53
CA GLU A 247 26.11 -23.35 8.67
C GLU A 247 26.83 -23.33 10.02
N GLU A 248 27.71 -24.28 10.28
CA GLU A 248 28.47 -24.39 11.54
C GLU A 248 29.41 -23.19 11.75
N GLN A 249 30.12 -22.76 10.70
CA GLN A 249 31.03 -21.62 10.77
C GLN A 249 30.28 -20.29 10.93
N LEU A 250 29.12 -20.14 10.26
CA LEU A 250 28.23 -19.00 10.47
C LEU A 250 27.69 -18.96 11.91
N LEU A 251 27.28 -20.09 12.48
CA LEU A 251 26.78 -20.14 13.85
C LEU A 251 27.89 -19.93 14.89
N ALA A 252 29.08 -20.50 14.68
CA ALA A 252 30.24 -20.30 15.54
C ALA A 252 30.68 -18.82 15.57
N THR A 253 30.85 -18.19 14.41
CA THR A 253 31.21 -16.77 14.30
C THR A 253 30.15 -15.85 14.91
N LEU A 254 28.87 -16.06 14.60
CA LEU A 254 27.77 -15.23 15.14
C LEU A 254 27.51 -15.45 16.64
N SER A 255 27.95 -16.57 17.21
CA SER A 255 27.87 -16.79 18.67
C SER A 255 28.75 -15.83 19.46
N LYS A 256 29.92 -15.44 18.93
CA LYS A 256 30.83 -14.45 19.55
C LYS A 256 30.18 -13.06 19.71
N LEU A 257 29.16 -12.77 18.90
CA LEU A 257 28.43 -11.50 18.86
C LEU A 257 27.11 -11.51 19.65
N THR A 258 26.69 -12.67 20.20
CA THR A 258 25.37 -12.83 20.84
C THR A 258 25.38 -13.77 22.06
N SER A 259 25.02 -13.25 23.24
CA SER A 259 24.87 -14.06 24.45
C SER A 259 23.52 -14.79 24.48
N LYS A 260 23.53 -16.04 24.96
CA LYS A 260 22.32 -16.85 25.23
C LYS A 260 21.49 -16.27 26.39
N GLU A 261 22.13 -15.56 27.32
CA GLU A 261 21.48 -14.94 28.48
C GLU A 261 20.61 -13.74 28.09
N ALA A 262 20.98 -13.05 27.01
CA ALA A 262 20.25 -11.90 26.49
C ALA A 262 18.95 -12.27 25.73
N GLY A 263 18.74 -13.57 25.46
CA GLY A 263 17.57 -14.08 24.75
C GLY A 263 17.91 -14.89 23.49
N PRO A 264 17.02 -14.95 22.49
CA PRO A 264 17.19 -15.81 21.31
C PRO A 264 18.32 -15.32 20.39
N THR A 265 19.34 -16.16 20.20
CA THR A 265 20.47 -15.89 19.30
C THR A 265 20.17 -16.28 17.85
N PHE A 266 21.11 -16.04 16.94
CA PHE A 266 21.02 -16.48 15.53
C PHE A 266 20.78 -18.00 15.36
N ALA A 267 21.16 -18.80 16.36
CA ALA A 267 21.01 -20.26 16.42
C ALA A 267 19.61 -20.74 16.89
N ALA A 268 18.66 -19.84 17.16
CA ALA A 268 17.33 -20.23 17.64
C ALA A 268 16.59 -21.15 16.64
N ALA A 269 16.26 -22.37 17.05
CA ALA A 269 15.76 -23.44 16.17
C ALA A 269 14.53 -23.05 15.30
N MET A 270 13.61 -22.23 15.83
CA MET A 270 12.46 -21.72 15.06
C MET A 270 12.83 -20.76 13.91
N CYS A 271 14.05 -20.21 13.92
CA CYS A 271 14.54 -19.24 12.95
C CYS A 271 15.58 -19.86 11.99
N VAL A 272 16.39 -20.83 12.45
CA VAL A 272 17.44 -21.51 11.64
C VAL A 272 16.88 -22.26 10.43
N SER A 273 15.63 -22.71 10.50
CA SER A 273 14.82 -23.27 9.40
C SER A 273 14.34 -22.22 8.38
N GLY A 274 14.57 -20.91 8.60
CA GLY A 274 14.02 -19.84 7.76
C GLY A 274 12.49 -19.66 7.83
N ARG A 275 11.79 -20.50 8.61
CA ARG A 275 10.32 -20.47 8.80
C ARG A 275 9.83 -19.19 9.48
N ARG A 276 10.68 -18.53 10.28
CA ARG A 276 10.38 -17.29 11.00
C ARG A 276 11.56 -16.31 10.96
N GLN A 277 11.27 -15.02 10.90
CA GLN A 277 12.27 -13.98 11.22
C GLN A 277 12.64 -14.05 12.71
N GLY A 278 13.91 -13.83 13.01
CA GLY A 278 14.41 -13.61 14.36
C GLY A 278 14.72 -12.14 14.63
N SER A 279 14.93 -11.80 15.91
CA SER A 279 15.51 -10.52 16.31
C SER A 279 16.39 -10.73 17.54
N VAL A 280 17.56 -10.10 17.54
CA VAL A 280 18.60 -10.28 18.55
C VAL A 280 19.34 -8.95 18.75
N VAL A 281 19.88 -8.73 19.95
CA VAL A 281 20.80 -7.61 20.21
C VAL A 281 22.22 -8.09 19.93
N VAL A 282 22.91 -7.39 19.04
CA VAL A 282 24.30 -7.65 18.68
C VAL A 282 25.21 -6.86 19.62
N TYR A 283 26.27 -7.50 20.10
CA TYR A 283 27.35 -6.92 20.90
C TYR A 283 28.64 -6.96 20.07
N ARG A 284 29.66 -6.21 20.50
CA ARG A 284 31.03 -6.47 20.02
C ARG A 284 31.51 -7.85 20.45
N ALA A 285 32.41 -8.43 19.67
CA ALA A 285 32.91 -9.78 19.84
C ALA A 285 33.39 -10.02 21.29
N GLU A 286 32.76 -10.99 21.95
CA GLU A 286 33.09 -11.46 23.30
C GLU A 286 33.02 -10.37 24.41
N GLN A 287 32.38 -9.22 24.13
CA GLN A 287 32.26 -8.07 25.02
C GLN A 287 30.84 -7.88 25.60
N TYR A 288 30.11 -8.99 25.78
CA TYR A 288 28.85 -9.00 26.51
C TYR A 288 29.11 -8.87 28.03
N PRO A 289 28.35 -8.07 28.80
CA PRO A 289 27.22 -7.23 28.39
C PRO A 289 27.60 -5.78 28.01
N LEU A 290 28.88 -5.41 28.11
CA LEU A 290 29.33 -4.01 28.19
C LEU A 290 29.27 -3.21 26.87
N GLN A 291 29.43 -3.84 25.70
CA GLN A 291 29.44 -3.13 24.40
C GLN A 291 28.34 -3.61 23.43
N PRO A 292 27.06 -3.24 23.65
CA PRO A 292 25.98 -3.48 22.68
C PRO A 292 26.08 -2.56 21.46
N LEU A 293 26.09 -3.14 20.25
CA LEU A 293 25.91 -2.41 18.98
C LEU A 293 24.44 -2.09 18.72
N GLY A 294 23.52 -2.95 19.16
CA GLY A 294 22.08 -2.71 19.14
C GLY A 294 21.25 -3.83 18.49
N PRO A 295 19.92 -3.64 18.37
CA PRO A 295 18.99 -4.66 17.88
C PRO A 295 19.03 -4.79 16.34
N VAL A 296 19.13 -6.03 15.86
CA VAL A 296 18.93 -6.40 14.46
C VAL A 296 17.73 -7.33 14.30
N THR A 297 17.16 -7.39 13.10
CA THR A 297 16.25 -8.48 12.69
C THR A 297 16.94 -9.34 11.66
N PHE A 298 16.83 -10.66 11.76
CA PHE A 298 17.51 -11.59 10.86
C PHE A 298 16.56 -12.63 10.27
N LEU A 299 16.94 -13.20 9.13
CA LEU A 299 16.22 -14.30 8.50
C LEU A 299 17.20 -15.24 7.78
N TRP A 300 17.08 -16.54 8.05
CA TRP A 300 17.78 -17.58 7.30
C TRP A 300 17.02 -17.93 6.01
N ARG A 301 17.73 -18.29 4.94
CA ARG A 301 17.13 -18.97 3.79
C ARG A 301 16.71 -20.39 4.22
N PRO A 302 15.47 -20.83 3.94
CA PRO A 302 15.01 -22.19 4.25
C PRO A 302 15.88 -23.26 3.62
N ARG A 303 15.91 -24.45 4.23
CA ARG A 303 16.67 -25.58 3.67
C ARG A 303 15.96 -26.07 2.41
N THR A 304 16.62 -25.98 1.26
CA THR A 304 16.19 -26.72 0.06
C THR A 304 16.41 -28.20 0.32
N GLN A 305 15.32 -28.94 0.54
CA GLN A 305 15.34 -30.39 0.39
C GLN A 305 15.86 -30.69 -1.03
N GLY A 306 16.84 -31.61 -1.13
CA GLY A 306 17.45 -31.94 -2.41
C GLY A 306 16.42 -32.50 -3.39
N ARG A 307 16.74 -32.44 -4.69
CA ARG A 307 16.10 -33.36 -5.64
C ARG A 307 16.33 -34.80 -5.14
N GLY A 308 15.35 -35.66 -5.34
CA GLY A 308 15.34 -37.00 -4.76
C GLY A 308 16.62 -37.77 -5.08
N GLN A 309 17.24 -38.27 -4.01
CA GLN A 309 17.74 -39.65 -3.91
C GLN A 309 18.05 -40.34 -5.25
N ASP A 310 19.31 -40.24 -5.68
CA ASP A 310 20.14 -41.34 -6.21
C ASP A 310 21.52 -40.81 -6.65
N ASP A 311 22.34 -40.42 -5.67
CA ASP A 311 23.77 -40.13 -5.91
C ASP A 311 24.58 -40.30 -4.60
N GLN A 312 25.28 -41.44 -4.46
CA GLN A 312 26.03 -41.78 -3.25
C GLN A 312 27.40 -41.09 -3.23
N GLY A 313 27.48 -39.87 -2.69
CA GLY A 313 28.75 -39.20 -2.42
C GLY A 313 28.69 -37.67 -2.30
N SER A 314 27.65 -37.04 -2.85
CA SER A 314 27.51 -35.58 -2.81
C SER A 314 27.03 -35.11 -1.43
N GLN A 315 27.94 -34.57 -0.62
CA GLN A 315 27.59 -33.90 0.64
C GLN A 315 26.66 -32.72 0.34
N GLY A 316 25.39 -32.83 0.77
CA GLY A 316 24.38 -31.80 0.53
C GLY A 316 24.84 -30.42 1.01
N SER A 317 24.83 -29.44 0.10
CA SER A 317 25.42 -28.11 0.27
C SER A 317 25.28 -27.54 1.69
N THR A 318 26.38 -27.59 2.45
CA THR A 318 26.47 -27.04 3.82
C THR A 318 26.39 -25.51 3.85
N HIS A 319 26.51 -24.87 2.68
CA HIS A 319 26.39 -23.43 2.51
C HIS A 319 24.96 -22.95 2.73
N ARG A 320 24.78 -22.06 3.71
CA ARG A 320 23.54 -21.33 3.98
C ARG A 320 23.67 -19.87 3.62
N GLN A 321 22.51 -19.20 3.55
CA GLN A 321 22.38 -17.77 3.36
C GLN A 321 21.56 -17.18 4.52
N LEU A 322 22.00 -16.04 5.02
CA LEU A 322 21.40 -15.31 6.15
C LEU A 322 21.35 -13.82 5.80
N TRP A 323 20.18 -13.20 5.96
CA TRP A 323 20.03 -11.75 5.87
C TRP A 323 19.91 -11.14 7.26
N ILE A 324 20.68 -10.08 7.52
CA ILE A 324 20.65 -9.27 8.73
C ILE A 324 20.24 -7.85 8.34
N TRP A 325 19.09 -7.40 8.84
CA TRP A 325 18.66 -6.01 8.69
C TRP A 325 19.04 -5.19 9.93
N ALA A 326 19.86 -4.17 9.70
CA ALA A 326 20.30 -3.21 10.70
C ALA A 326 19.85 -1.79 10.35
N HIS A 327 19.81 -0.92 11.35
CA HIS A 327 19.54 0.50 11.15
C HIS A 327 20.79 1.21 10.56
N PRO A 328 20.68 2.21 9.65
CA PRO A 328 21.83 2.86 9.02
C PRO A 328 22.88 3.45 9.95
N THR A 329 22.52 3.79 11.19
CA THR A 329 23.49 4.26 12.20
C THR A 329 24.38 3.14 12.74
N MET A 330 23.90 1.89 12.73
CA MET A 330 24.66 0.72 13.21
C MET A 330 25.53 0.12 12.11
N LYS A 331 25.19 0.31 10.83
CA LYS A 331 25.97 -0.22 9.70
C LYS A 331 27.49 0.10 9.77
N PRO A 332 27.94 1.35 10.04
CA PRO A 332 29.38 1.65 10.06
C PRO A 332 30.15 0.91 11.16
N ASP A 333 29.49 0.52 12.25
CA ASP A 333 30.11 -0.27 13.33
C ASP A 333 29.95 -1.78 13.10
N LEU A 334 28.77 -2.21 12.66
CA LEU A 334 28.41 -3.62 12.46
C LEU A 334 29.15 -4.28 11.29
N LEU A 335 29.39 -3.55 10.19
CA LEU A 335 30.03 -4.15 9.01
C LEU A 335 31.52 -4.48 9.26
N PRO A 336 32.35 -3.59 9.85
CA PRO A 336 33.70 -3.93 10.27
C PRO A 336 33.74 -5.03 11.34
N GLU A 337 32.82 -5.03 12.30
CA GLU A 337 32.74 -6.07 13.33
C GLU A 337 32.49 -7.46 12.70
N LEU A 338 31.54 -7.56 11.75
CA LEU A 338 31.29 -8.79 10.99
C LEU A 338 32.50 -9.20 10.13
N GLN A 339 33.18 -8.24 9.48
CA GLN A 339 34.38 -8.51 8.69
C GLN A 339 35.52 -9.07 9.55
N ALA A 340 35.73 -8.52 10.75
CA ALA A 340 36.74 -8.99 11.70
C ALA A 340 36.41 -10.40 12.22
N VAL A 341 35.17 -10.62 12.69
CA VAL A 341 34.75 -11.91 13.28
C VAL A 341 34.69 -13.04 12.26
N CYS A 342 34.26 -12.77 11.02
CA CYS A 342 34.23 -13.77 9.95
C CYS A 342 35.57 -13.93 9.20
N GLN A 343 36.59 -13.12 9.53
CA GLN A 343 37.89 -13.05 8.85
C GLN A 343 37.78 -12.77 7.34
N CYS A 344 36.89 -11.85 6.96
CA CYS A 344 36.58 -11.53 5.55
C CYS A 344 37.38 -10.32 5.05
N SER A 345 38.66 -10.53 4.70
CA SER A 345 39.55 -9.48 4.19
C SER A 345 39.60 -9.39 2.66
N GLU A 346 39.28 -10.44 1.91
CA GLU A 346 39.38 -10.45 0.45
C GLU A 346 38.24 -9.63 -0.17
N ALA A 347 38.56 -8.48 -0.76
CA ALA A 347 37.59 -7.60 -1.40
C ALA A 347 37.19 -8.11 -2.79
N VAL A 348 36.04 -8.78 -2.89
CA VAL A 348 35.51 -9.27 -4.17
C VAL A 348 34.91 -8.10 -4.94
N LEU A 349 35.60 -7.68 -6.00
CA LEU A 349 35.09 -6.66 -6.92
C LEU A 349 33.76 -7.14 -7.56
N PRO A 350 32.76 -6.25 -7.74
CA PRO A 350 31.54 -6.61 -8.45
C PRO A 350 31.88 -7.10 -9.87
N PRO A 351 31.25 -8.17 -10.38
CA PRO A 351 31.45 -8.57 -11.77
C PRO A 351 31.10 -7.39 -12.69
N ALA A 352 31.98 -7.14 -13.67
CA ALA A 352 31.82 -6.04 -14.61
C ALA A 352 30.44 -6.12 -15.29
N PRO A 353 29.77 -4.98 -15.55
CA PRO A 353 28.46 -4.99 -16.21
C PRO A 353 28.62 -5.57 -17.62
N VAL A 354 28.14 -6.80 -17.81
CA VAL A 354 28.22 -7.52 -19.09
C VAL A 354 27.47 -6.72 -20.15
N GLU A 355 28.22 -6.20 -21.13
CA GLU A 355 27.64 -5.68 -22.36
C GLU A 355 27.14 -6.88 -23.17
N LEU A 356 25.84 -7.16 -23.05
CA LEU A 356 25.17 -8.15 -23.90
C LEU A 356 25.35 -7.70 -25.37
N PRO A 357 25.91 -8.53 -26.26
CA PRO A 357 26.14 -8.14 -27.65
C PRO A 357 24.85 -7.67 -28.31
N VAL A 358 24.87 -6.45 -28.84
CA VAL A 358 23.79 -5.95 -29.70
C VAL A 358 23.81 -6.78 -30.98
N PRO A 359 22.72 -7.48 -31.35
CA PRO A 359 22.66 -8.20 -32.61
C PRO A 359 22.82 -7.19 -33.76
N GLN A 360 23.88 -7.34 -34.55
CA GLN A 360 24.04 -6.54 -35.76
C GLN A 360 22.91 -6.90 -36.74
N PRO A 361 22.29 -5.92 -37.42
CA PRO A 361 21.33 -6.22 -38.49
C PRO A 361 22.01 -7.06 -39.58
N ALA A 362 21.42 -8.21 -39.91
CA ALA A 362 21.97 -9.08 -40.94
C ALA A 362 22.02 -8.35 -42.30
N LEU A 363 23.14 -8.48 -42.99
CA LEU A 363 23.30 -7.98 -44.36
C LEU A 363 22.35 -8.76 -45.28
N ALA A 364 21.50 -8.05 -46.02
CA ALA A 364 20.71 -8.66 -47.08
C ALA A 364 21.62 -9.04 -48.26
N PRO A 365 21.48 -10.25 -48.84
CA PRO A 365 22.31 -10.67 -49.97
C PRO A 365 21.97 -9.89 -51.25
N THR A 366 22.99 -9.65 -52.06
CA THR A 366 22.89 -8.98 -53.36
C THR A 366 22.25 -9.85 -54.44
N SER A 367 21.35 -9.26 -55.24
CA SER A 367 21.03 -9.75 -56.58
C SER A 367 20.86 -8.57 -57.55
N THR A 368 21.29 -8.78 -58.80
CA THR A 368 21.37 -7.79 -59.89
C THR A 368 20.50 -8.28 -61.09
N PRO A 369 20.30 -7.52 -62.20
CA PRO A 369 19.13 -6.64 -62.31
C PRO A 369 18.21 -6.88 -63.53
N ALA A 370 17.13 -6.09 -63.60
CA ALA A 370 16.35 -5.72 -64.81
C ALA A 370 15.44 -6.81 -65.44
N PRO A 371 14.47 -6.46 -66.33
CA PRO A 371 14.11 -5.12 -66.83
C PRO A 371 12.64 -4.67 -66.58
N THR A 372 12.28 -3.51 -67.14
CA THR A 372 10.98 -2.81 -67.08
C THR A 372 9.82 -3.56 -67.76
N PRO A 373 8.55 -3.19 -67.48
CA PRO A 373 7.85 -2.37 -68.49
C PRO A 373 7.04 -1.18 -67.93
N THR A 374 6.75 -0.24 -68.82
CA THR A 374 6.02 1.03 -68.61
C THR A 374 4.50 0.83 -68.69
N LEU A 375 3.71 1.69 -68.01
CA LEU A 375 2.47 2.26 -68.56
C LEU A 375 2.10 3.57 -67.80
N ALA A 376 1.24 4.41 -68.38
CA ALA A 376 1.10 5.83 -68.02
C ALA A 376 -0.31 6.22 -67.52
N HIS A 377 -0.45 7.44 -66.95
CA HIS A 377 -1.44 8.49 -67.30
C HIS A 377 -1.53 9.58 -66.20
N GLY A 378 -1.91 10.81 -66.60
CA GLY A 378 -2.39 11.92 -65.77
C GLY A 378 -3.53 12.64 -66.53
N PRO A 379 -3.80 13.96 -66.38
CA PRO A 379 -3.32 14.93 -65.39
C PRO A 379 -4.44 15.89 -64.85
N GLY A 380 -4.08 16.93 -64.07
CA GLY A 380 -4.93 18.11 -63.76
C GLY A 380 -5.75 18.05 -62.46
N ALA A 381 -6.18 19.15 -61.83
CA ALA A 381 -5.88 20.58 -62.04
C ALA A 381 -6.09 21.42 -60.74
N CYS A 382 -5.69 22.70 -60.76
CA CYS A 382 -5.81 23.74 -59.71
C CYS A 382 -6.66 24.92 -60.25
N PRO A 383 -6.96 26.04 -59.54
CA PRO A 383 -6.36 26.61 -58.30
C PRO A 383 -7.44 26.88 -57.19
N GLU A 384 -7.52 27.91 -56.32
CA GLU A 384 -6.84 29.22 -56.13
C GLU A 384 -7.12 29.77 -54.70
N ALA A 385 -6.94 31.09 -54.48
CA ALA A 385 -7.56 31.99 -53.48
C ALA A 385 -6.74 32.40 -52.22
N GLU A 386 -5.64 33.12 -52.47
CA GLU A 386 -5.19 34.35 -51.78
C GLU A 386 -4.85 34.38 -50.26
N GLN A 387 -4.31 35.53 -49.82
CA GLN A 387 -3.50 35.69 -48.60
C GLN A 387 -3.96 36.85 -47.69
N ALA A 388 -3.63 36.76 -46.39
CA ALA A 388 -3.50 37.92 -45.49
C ALA A 388 -2.37 37.67 -44.46
N SER A 389 -1.71 38.73 -44.01
CA SER A 389 -0.40 38.69 -43.31
C SER A 389 -0.49 38.87 -41.78
N GLY A 390 0.59 38.55 -41.04
CA GLY A 390 0.59 38.68 -39.57
C GLY A 390 1.74 38.03 -38.78
N SER A 391 3.00 38.34 -39.12
CA SER A 391 4.27 37.93 -38.49
C SER A 391 4.23 37.31 -37.06
N GLY A 392 4.81 36.10 -36.89
CA GLY A 392 5.03 35.51 -35.56
C GLY A 392 5.95 34.28 -35.56
N SER A 393 7.28 34.49 -35.67
CA SER A 393 8.27 33.43 -35.90
C SER A 393 8.26 32.32 -34.85
N LYS A 394 7.63 31.18 -35.18
CA LYS A 394 7.78 29.90 -34.48
C LYS A 394 9.01 29.20 -35.03
N ARG A 395 10.05 29.04 -34.22
CA ARG A 395 11.15 28.11 -34.52
C ARG A 395 10.63 26.67 -34.56
N LYS A 396 10.31 26.19 -35.76
CA LYS A 396 10.14 24.78 -36.11
C LYS A 396 11.52 24.13 -36.02
N TRP A 397 11.80 23.38 -34.95
CA TRP A 397 13.00 22.54 -34.90
C TRP A 397 12.82 21.44 -35.95
N SER A 398 13.79 21.30 -36.84
CA SER A 398 13.80 20.28 -37.89
C SER A 398 13.96 18.88 -37.28
N SER A 399 13.10 17.95 -37.66
CA SER A 399 13.31 16.52 -37.46
C SER A 399 14.42 16.06 -38.41
N GLY A 400 15.68 16.22 -38.02
CA GLY A 400 16.82 16.02 -38.91
C GLY A 400 18.19 15.83 -38.25
N GLU A 401 18.26 15.68 -36.92
CA GLU A 401 19.48 15.26 -36.22
C GLU A 401 19.26 13.84 -35.68
N ARG A 402 20.19 12.93 -35.99
CA ARG A 402 20.18 11.57 -35.43
C ARG A 402 20.50 11.69 -33.94
N GLU A 403 19.76 11.02 -33.05
CA GLU A 403 20.24 10.83 -31.67
C GLU A 403 21.56 10.07 -31.74
N ALA A 404 22.68 10.77 -31.48
CA ALA A 404 23.99 10.15 -31.40
C ALA A 404 23.93 9.06 -30.31
N ALA A 405 24.44 7.87 -30.64
CA ALA A 405 24.23 6.65 -29.85
C ALA A 405 24.94 6.71 -28.49
N GLY A 406 24.30 7.37 -27.52
CA GLY A 406 24.68 7.36 -26.11
C GLY A 406 23.75 6.44 -25.31
N PRO A 407 24.28 5.60 -24.40
CA PRO A 407 23.44 4.71 -23.61
C PRO A 407 22.43 5.51 -22.77
N PRO A 408 21.16 5.07 -22.69
CA PRO A 408 20.10 5.83 -22.05
C PRO A 408 20.44 6.14 -20.59
N ALA A 409 20.46 7.42 -20.24
CA ALA A 409 21.00 7.93 -18.98
C ALA A 409 20.48 7.13 -17.77
N LYS A 410 21.38 6.32 -17.17
CA LYS A 410 21.03 5.25 -16.23
C LYS A 410 20.08 5.76 -15.14
N LYS A 411 18.95 5.05 -14.95
CA LYS A 411 18.01 5.29 -13.84
C LYS A 411 18.77 5.06 -12.54
N LEU A 412 19.24 6.12 -11.87
CA LEU A 412 20.08 5.98 -10.67
C LEU A 412 19.24 5.46 -9.49
N LEU A 413 19.30 4.14 -9.34
CA LEU A 413 18.57 3.34 -8.37
C LEU A 413 19.53 2.25 -7.89
N GLY A 414 19.77 2.19 -6.59
CA GLY A 414 21.03 1.67 -6.07
C GLY A 414 22.13 2.74 -6.02
N ASN A 415 23.25 2.41 -5.42
CA ASN A 415 24.20 3.38 -4.84
C ASN A 415 24.99 4.15 -5.92
N SER A 416 24.57 5.39 -6.22
CA SER A 416 25.32 6.36 -7.03
C SER A 416 26.32 7.21 -6.22
N THR A 417 26.73 6.70 -5.07
CA THR A 417 27.60 7.39 -4.08
C THR A 417 28.79 6.53 -3.67
N THR A 418 28.68 5.20 -3.77
CA THR A 418 29.84 4.31 -3.93
C THR A 418 30.46 4.55 -5.32
N SER A 419 31.77 4.73 -5.39
CA SER A 419 32.49 4.56 -6.67
C SER A 419 32.49 3.09 -7.07
N ALA A 420 32.78 2.79 -8.35
CA ALA A 420 33.00 1.41 -8.80
C ALA A 420 34.17 0.71 -8.06
N THR A 421 35.03 1.48 -7.39
CA THR A 421 36.15 1.05 -6.55
C THR A 421 35.74 0.58 -5.16
N THR A 422 34.50 0.81 -4.71
CA THR A 422 34.06 0.40 -3.36
C THR A 422 33.63 -1.07 -3.41
N PRO A 423 34.31 -2.00 -2.72
CA PRO A 423 33.85 -3.38 -2.65
C PRO A 423 32.50 -3.46 -1.95
N VAL A 424 31.63 -4.32 -2.48
CA VAL A 424 30.28 -4.59 -1.95
C VAL A 424 30.21 -6.00 -1.38
N THR A 425 31.17 -6.86 -1.74
CA THR A 425 31.30 -8.24 -1.27
C THR A 425 32.71 -8.46 -0.73
N TRP A 426 32.82 -9.19 0.38
CA TRP A 426 34.08 -9.63 0.96
C TRP A 426 34.06 -11.13 1.20
N ARG A 427 35.19 -11.80 1.06
CA ARG A 427 35.34 -13.24 1.27
C ARG A 427 36.39 -13.52 2.35
N SER A 428 36.19 -14.60 3.09
CA SER A 428 37.21 -15.25 3.92
C SER A 428 37.70 -16.52 3.23
N CYS A 429 39.02 -16.65 3.13
CA CYS A 429 39.66 -17.89 2.67
C CYS A 429 39.71 -18.98 3.76
N THR A 430 39.63 -18.59 5.04
CA THR A 430 39.77 -19.49 6.20
C THR A 430 38.42 -20.06 6.65
N THR A 431 37.38 -19.22 6.76
CA THR A 431 36.04 -19.66 7.20
C THR A 431 35.11 -20.04 6.05
N GLY A 432 35.49 -19.71 4.82
CA GLY A 432 34.63 -19.82 3.63
C GLY A 432 33.47 -18.81 3.59
N ILE A 433 33.36 -17.92 4.58
CA ILE A 433 32.25 -16.97 4.69
C ILE A 433 32.41 -15.83 3.68
N VAL A 434 31.29 -15.48 3.03
CA VAL A 434 31.12 -14.35 2.12
C VAL A 434 30.13 -13.36 2.72
N ILE A 435 30.54 -12.10 2.85
CA ILE A 435 29.71 -10.97 3.31
C ILE A 435 29.34 -10.12 2.09
N SER A 436 28.07 -9.76 1.93
CA SER A 436 27.60 -8.84 0.89
C SER A 436 26.71 -7.73 1.44
N ASP A 437 27.02 -6.47 1.10
CA ASP A 437 26.24 -5.30 1.47
C ASP A 437 25.10 -5.04 0.48
N LEU A 438 23.90 -5.52 0.81
CA LEU A 438 22.66 -5.31 0.04
C LEU A 438 21.96 -3.98 0.36
N THR A 439 22.68 -2.96 0.84
CA THR A 439 22.12 -1.62 1.07
C THR A 439 21.56 -1.02 -0.22
N MET A 440 20.26 -0.69 -0.22
CA MET A 440 19.46 -0.19 -1.35
C MET A 440 19.17 -1.20 -2.48
N GLU A 441 19.54 -2.48 -2.34
CA GLU A 441 19.22 -3.54 -3.31
C GLU A 441 17.80 -4.11 -3.16
N MET A 442 17.19 -3.91 -1.97
CA MET A 442 15.85 -4.35 -1.63
C MET A 442 15.00 -3.22 -1.06
N VAL A 443 13.69 -3.30 -1.28
CA VAL A 443 12.67 -2.39 -0.76
C VAL A 443 11.88 -3.10 0.34
N ARG A 444 11.69 -2.45 1.50
CA ARG A 444 10.97 -3.01 2.66
C ARG A 444 9.80 -2.11 3.04
N TYR A 445 8.58 -2.62 2.89
CA TYR A 445 7.34 -1.90 3.20
C TYR A 445 6.60 -2.54 4.37
N ARG A 446 6.34 -1.76 5.42
CA ARG A 446 5.65 -2.25 6.64
C ARG A 446 4.19 -1.85 6.63
N LEU A 447 3.29 -2.84 6.65
CA LEU A 447 1.83 -2.68 6.73
C LEU A 447 1.36 -3.04 8.14
N ILE A 448 0.84 -2.07 8.89
CA ILE A 448 0.50 -2.19 10.32
C ILE A 448 -1.02 -2.09 10.51
N GLY A 449 -1.61 -3.06 11.21
CA GLY A 449 -3.01 -3.10 11.59
C GLY A 449 -3.70 -4.41 11.18
N PRO A 450 -4.90 -4.70 11.73
CA PRO A 450 -5.54 -6.00 11.60
C PRO A 450 -5.85 -6.37 10.14
N LEU A 451 -6.21 -5.40 9.30
CA LEU A 451 -6.56 -5.61 7.88
C LEU A 451 -5.35 -5.50 6.92
N SER A 452 -4.13 -5.67 7.44
CA SER A 452 -2.92 -5.65 6.61
C SER A 452 -2.86 -6.83 5.63
N HIS A 453 -3.32 -8.02 6.03
CA HIS A 453 -3.47 -9.17 5.13
C HIS A 453 -4.47 -8.88 4.00
N SER A 454 -5.65 -8.32 4.31
CA SER A 454 -6.72 -8.09 3.34
C SER A 454 -6.33 -7.03 2.29
N VAL A 455 -5.52 -6.04 2.68
CA VAL A 455 -4.88 -5.10 1.74
C VAL A 455 -3.92 -5.80 0.79
N LEU A 456 -3.12 -6.76 1.28
CA LEU A 456 -2.18 -7.52 0.45
C LEU A 456 -2.93 -8.42 -0.53
N THR A 457 -3.90 -9.21 -0.07
CA THR A 457 -4.70 -10.12 -0.93
C THR A 457 -5.61 -9.38 -1.91
N GLU A 458 -6.02 -8.14 -1.63
CA GLU A 458 -6.70 -7.28 -2.62
C GLU A 458 -5.74 -6.64 -3.64
N THR A 459 -4.45 -6.52 -3.32
CA THR A 459 -3.47 -5.80 -4.16
C THR A 459 -2.66 -6.73 -5.05
N LEU A 460 -2.20 -7.84 -4.47
CA LEU A 460 -1.31 -8.81 -5.10
C LEU A 460 -2.13 -9.99 -5.63
N ALA A 461 -1.84 -10.41 -6.85
CA ALA A 461 -2.30 -11.69 -7.39
C ALA A 461 -1.07 -12.62 -7.48
N PRO A 462 -1.14 -13.87 -7.00
CA PRO A 462 -0.13 -14.87 -7.31
C PRO A 462 0.09 -14.98 -8.82
N ALA A 463 1.34 -15.19 -9.24
CA ALA A 463 1.69 -15.24 -10.64
C ALA A 463 0.92 -16.34 -11.38
N THR A 464 0.29 -16.00 -12.51
CA THR A 464 -0.35 -17.01 -13.35
C THR A 464 0.71 -17.95 -13.96
N HIS A 465 0.31 -19.19 -14.25
CA HIS A 465 1.16 -20.13 -14.97
C HIS A 465 1.59 -19.57 -16.33
N CYS A 466 2.74 -20.04 -16.84
CA CYS A 466 3.10 -19.88 -18.24
C CYS A 466 2.39 -20.94 -19.08
N ASP A 467 1.80 -20.52 -20.20
CA ASP A 467 1.14 -21.41 -21.15
C ASP A 467 2.16 -22.37 -21.80
N ALA A 468 1.69 -23.53 -22.29
CA ALA A 468 2.57 -24.56 -22.85
C ALA A 468 3.48 -24.03 -23.97
N ALA A 469 2.95 -23.16 -24.84
CA ALA A 469 3.72 -22.50 -25.91
C ALA A 469 4.88 -21.64 -25.37
N SER A 470 4.78 -21.10 -24.15
CA SER A 470 5.85 -20.31 -23.51
C SER A 470 6.95 -21.17 -22.88
N LYS A 471 6.78 -22.50 -22.76
CA LYS A 471 7.84 -23.41 -22.27
C LYS A 471 8.85 -23.81 -23.37
N ALA A 472 8.47 -23.69 -24.64
CA ALA A 472 9.12 -24.34 -25.79
C ALA A 472 10.47 -23.75 -26.23
N GLY A 473 10.85 -22.54 -25.77
CA GLY A 473 12.11 -21.90 -26.14
C GLY A 473 12.82 -21.24 -24.94
N PRO A 474 14.16 -21.10 -24.97
CA PRO A 474 14.88 -20.35 -23.93
C PRO A 474 14.41 -18.89 -23.94
N SER A 475 14.04 -18.36 -22.77
CA SER A 475 13.50 -17.00 -22.66
C SER A 475 14.43 -16.11 -21.83
N PRO A 476 14.51 -14.80 -22.10
CA PRO A 476 15.28 -13.86 -21.28
C PRO A 476 14.61 -13.54 -19.91
N PHE A 477 13.53 -14.23 -19.54
CA PHE A 477 12.75 -13.99 -18.33
C PHE A 477 12.79 -15.19 -17.39
N TRP A 478 13.32 -14.96 -16.18
CA TRP A 478 13.56 -16.00 -15.16
C TRP A 478 12.35 -16.91 -14.86
N TRP A 479 11.14 -16.38 -14.99
CA TRP A 479 9.91 -17.10 -14.66
C TRP A 479 9.61 -18.25 -15.62
N SER A 480 10.00 -18.15 -16.90
CA SER A 480 9.76 -19.23 -17.87
C SER A 480 10.59 -20.46 -17.54
N ASP A 481 11.86 -20.26 -17.16
CA ASP A 481 12.75 -21.35 -16.73
C ASP A 481 12.37 -21.88 -15.35
N HIS A 482 11.95 -21.02 -14.42
CA HIS A 482 11.34 -21.46 -13.16
C HIS A 482 10.08 -22.31 -13.39
N CYS A 483 9.28 -22.01 -14.44
CA CYS A 483 8.12 -22.80 -14.87
C CYS A 483 8.45 -24.11 -15.62
N ARG A 484 9.72 -24.41 -15.90
CA ARG A 484 10.15 -25.69 -16.48
C ARG A 484 10.34 -26.78 -15.42
N ASP A 485 10.56 -26.41 -14.16
CA ASP A 485 10.71 -27.35 -13.04
C ASP A 485 9.37 -27.51 -12.31
N ASP A 486 8.81 -28.73 -12.33
CA ASP A 486 7.50 -28.99 -11.72
C ASP A 486 7.51 -29.00 -10.18
N CYS A 487 8.69 -29.10 -9.54
CA CYS A 487 8.81 -28.92 -8.09
C CYS A 487 8.59 -27.44 -7.73
N ASN A 488 9.22 -26.53 -8.48
CA ASN A 488 8.99 -25.08 -8.34
C ASN A 488 7.51 -24.72 -8.57
N MET A 489 6.87 -25.33 -9.57
CA MET A 489 5.46 -25.07 -9.87
C MET A 489 4.49 -25.68 -8.86
N THR A 490 4.85 -26.79 -8.24
CA THR A 490 4.10 -27.38 -7.11
C THR A 490 4.23 -26.51 -5.86
N LEU A 491 5.44 -26.04 -5.54
CA LEU A 491 5.69 -25.08 -4.47
C LEU A 491 4.88 -23.79 -4.67
N HIS A 492 4.92 -23.20 -5.87
CA HIS A 492 4.16 -21.98 -6.18
C HIS A 492 2.64 -22.16 -6.04
N ARG A 493 2.08 -23.32 -6.44
CA ARG A 493 0.66 -23.65 -6.20
C ARG A 493 0.33 -23.70 -4.71
N GLN A 494 1.18 -24.30 -3.88
CA GLN A 494 0.99 -24.38 -2.43
C GLN A 494 1.11 -22.98 -1.76
N GLN A 495 2.09 -22.17 -2.19
CA GLN A 495 2.25 -20.78 -1.74
C GLN A 495 1.03 -19.91 -2.11
N ALA A 496 0.52 -20.04 -3.33
CA ALA A 496 -0.71 -19.38 -3.77
C ALA A 496 -1.94 -19.87 -2.97
N GLY A 497 -2.01 -21.16 -2.64
CA GLY A 497 -3.05 -21.73 -1.78
C GLY A 497 -3.07 -21.10 -0.38
N VAL A 498 -1.92 -21.03 0.29
CA VAL A 498 -1.80 -20.37 1.62
C VAL A 498 -2.06 -18.87 1.52
N PHE A 499 -1.60 -18.20 0.46
CA PHE A 499 -1.91 -16.78 0.24
C PHE A 499 -3.42 -16.52 0.03
N ASN A 500 -4.14 -17.45 -0.59
CA ASN A 500 -5.59 -17.37 -0.71
C ASN A 500 -6.28 -17.61 0.64
N ILE A 501 -5.81 -18.54 1.48
CA ILE A 501 -6.35 -18.76 2.84
C ILE A 501 -6.19 -17.48 3.70
N LEU A 502 -5.12 -16.71 3.53
CA LEU A 502 -4.95 -15.41 4.19
C LEU A 502 -6.05 -14.37 3.86
N LYS A 503 -6.85 -14.57 2.81
CA LYS A 503 -8.00 -13.71 2.47
C LYS A 503 -9.20 -13.92 3.39
N GLY A 504 -9.39 -15.13 3.92
CA GLY A 504 -10.47 -15.49 4.84
C GLY A 504 -10.20 -15.12 6.30
N VAL A 505 -8.94 -14.85 6.65
CA VAL A 505 -8.49 -14.38 7.97
C VAL A 505 -9.20 -13.08 8.37
N TYR A 506 -9.48 -12.89 9.66
CA TYR A 506 -10.14 -11.68 10.17
C TYR A 506 -9.14 -10.62 10.65
N SER A 507 -8.07 -11.05 11.31
CA SER A 507 -6.99 -10.20 11.81
C SER A 507 -5.62 -10.82 11.55
N THR A 508 -4.65 -10.02 11.11
CA THR A 508 -3.23 -10.43 10.99
C THR A 508 -2.64 -10.97 12.31
N ALA A 509 -3.24 -10.66 13.46
CA ALA A 509 -2.86 -11.21 14.76
C ALA A 509 -3.09 -12.74 14.91
N GLU A 510 -3.90 -13.35 14.04
CA GLU A 510 -4.18 -14.80 14.03
C GLU A 510 -3.02 -15.64 13.47
N VAL A 511 -2.17 -15.05 12.64
CA VAL A 511 -1.01 -15.74 12.05
C VAL A 511 0.16 -15.67 13.03
N PRO A 512 0.87 -16.78 13.33
CA PRO A 512 1.96 -16.79 14.30
C PRO A 512 3.05 -15.73 14.07
N ALA A 513 3.55 -15.20 15.18
CA ALA A 513 4.57 -14.15 15.20
C ALA A 513 5.82 -14.54 14.40
N GLY A 514 6.18 -13.68 13.44
CA GLY A 514 7.41 -13.80 12.65
C GLY A 514 7.34 -14.73 11.44
N SER A 515 6.22 -15.42 11.17
CA SER A 515 6.08 -16.34 10.03
C SER A 515 6.40 -15.70 8.68
N VAL A 516 7.10 -16.47 7.83
CA VAL A 516 7.53 -16.07 6.50
C VAL A 516 6.73 -16.80 5.42
N LEU A 517 6.44 -16.13 4.31
CA LEU A 517 5.85 -16.71 3.10
C LEU A 517 6.56 -16.17 1.87
N GLY A 518 7.17 -17.07 1.09
CA GLY A 518 7.57 -16.80 -0.27
C GLY A 518 6.36 -16.77 -1.18
N LEU A 519 6.38 -15.89 -2.18
CA LEU A 519 5.34 -15.81 -3.19
C LEU A 519 5.91 -15.14 -4.45
N THR A 520 5.56 -15.65 -5.64
CA THR A 520 5.75 -14.89 -6.88
C THR A 520 4.42 -14.27 -7.28
N VAL A 521 4.42 -12.98 -7.61
CA VAL A 521 3.22 -12.20 -7.91
C VAL A 521 3.29 -11.55 -9.29
N ASP A 522 2.11 -11.30 -9.87
CA ASP A 522 1.97 -10.42 -11.02
C ASP A 522 2.12 -8.95 -10.61
N ASP A 523 2.65 -8.12 -11.51
CA ASP A 523 2.76 -6.67 -11.36
C ASP A 523 1.43 -6.05 -10.88
N PRO A 524 1.34 -5.53 -9.65
CA PRO A 524 0.08 -5.04 -9.09
C PRO A 524 -0.40 -3.73 -9.75
N ARG A 525 0.38 -3.15 -10.67
CA ARG A 525 -0.12 -2.10 -11.57
C ARG A 525 -1.17 -2.67 -12.55
N LEU A 526 -1.15 -3.95 -12.90
CA LEU A 526 -2.11 -4.61 -13.80
C LEU A 526 -3.51 -4.73 -13.18
N THR A 527 -3.57 -4.93 -11.86
CA THR A 527 -4.80 -5.09 -11.05
C THR A 527 -5.29 -3.79 -10.40
N LEU A 528 -4.67 -2.64 -10.73
CA LEU A 528 -4.94 -1.33 -10.13
C LEU A 528 -6.40 -0.88 -10.36
N PRO A 529 -7.23 -0.69 -9.31
CA PRO A 529 -8.64 -0.37 -9.50
C PRO A 529 -8.87 1.09 -9.96
N ASN A 530 -9.81 1.29 -10.88
CA ASN A 530 -10.22 2.61 -11.39
C ASN A 530 -10.66 3.61 -10.30
N LYS A 531 -11.13 3.11 -9.15
CA LYS A 531 -11.53 3.89 -7.98
C LYS A 531 -10.76 3.38 -6.76
N ARG A 532 -10.50 4.27 -5.80
CA ARG A 532 -9.91 3.85 -4.52
C ARG A 532 -10.97 3.18 -3.67
N SER A 533 -10.76 1.92 -3.30
CA SER A 533 -11.50 1.23 -2.25
C SER A 533 -10.84 1.47 -0.89
N MET A 534 -11.48 1.01 0.18
CA MET A 534 -10.79 0.53 1.36
C MET A 534 -10.89 -0.99 1.35
N ALA A 535 -9.83 -1.69 1.73
CA ALA A 535 -9.87 -3.14 1.79
C ALA A 535 -10.79 -3.66 2.91
N VAL A 536 -11.42 -4.82 2.71
CA VAL A 536 -12.38 -5.43 3.64
C VAL A 536 -12.18 -6.95 3.70
N SER A 537 -12.22 -7.54 4.89
CA SER A 537 -12.18 -9.01 5.07
C SER A 537 -13.42 -9.66 4.43
N ASP A 538 -13.22 -10.64 3.55
CA ASP A 538 -14.26 -11.21 2.69
C ASP A 538 -14.98 -12.41 3.37
N ILE A 539 -15.20 -12.30 4.70
CA ILE A 539 -15.56 -13.37 5.67
C ILE A 539 -16.77 -14.21 5.23
N ARG A 540 -17.71 -13.64 4.48
CA ARG A 540 -19.04 -14.21 4.21
C ARG A 540 -19.10 -15.21 3.05
N LYS A 541 -17.97 -15.65 2.49
CA LYS A 541 -17.92 -16.42 1.23
C LYS A 541 -17.35 -17.84 1.34
N GLU A 542 -16.79 -18.21 2.48
CA GLU A 542 -16.00 -19.43 2.63
C GLU A 542 -16.50 -20.22 3.84
N GLN A 543 -17.20 -21.33 3.58
CA GLN A 543 -17.61 -22.35 4.56
C GLN A 543 -17.09 -23.71 4.08
N GLY A 544 -16.67 -24.58 4.99
CA GLY A 544 -16.07 -25.88 4.66
C GLY A 544 -14.54 -25.88 4.69
N GLU A 545 -13.89 -26.50 3.70
CA GLU A 545 -12.46 -26.89 3.71
C GLU A 545 -11.46 -25.79 4.14
N ASN A 546 -11.74 -24.52 3.79
CA ASN A 546 -10.86 -23.41 4.13
C ASN A 546 -10.80 -23.12 5.63
N GLU A 547 -11.81 -23.52 6.43
CA GLU A 547 -11.76 -23.36 7.89
C GLU A 547 -10.72 -24.26 8.54
N GLU A 548 -10.63 -25.53 8.16
CA GLU A 548 -9.66 -26.46 8.76
C GLU A 548 -8.23 -26.06 8.38
N ARG A 549 -7.98 -25.80 7.10
CA ARG A 549 -6.68 -25.30 6.61
C ARG A 549 -6.30 -23.96 7.27
N ARG A 550 -7.27 -23.09 7.59
CA ARG A 550 -7.04 -21.87 8.38
C ARG A 550 -6.70 -22.18 9.84
N ARG A 551 -7.41 -23.07 10.51
CA ARG A 551 -7.12 -23.48 11.90
C ARG A 551 -5.72 -24.08 12.01
N GLU A 552 -5.33 -24.91 11.04
CA GLU A 552 -3.96 -25.42 10.94
C GLU A 552 -2.92 -24.30 10.72
N LEU A 553 -3.19 -23.38 9.79
CA LEU A 553 -2.32 -22.23 9.52
C LEU A 553 -2.14 -21.33 10.76
N MET A 554 -3.18 -21.15 11.58
CA MET A 554 -3.13 -20.39 12.83
C MET A 554 -2.35 -21.14 13.92
N LEU A 555 -2.55 -22.45 14.06
CA LEU A 555 -1.92 -23.26 15.11
C LEU A 555 -0.45 -23.59 14.80
N LYS A 556 -0.17 -24.16 13.63
CA LYS A 556 1.16 -24.61 13.22
C LYS A 556 2.01 -23.48 12.65
N GLY A 557 1.38 -22.49 12.00
CA GLY A 557 2.06 -21.46 11.21
C GLY A 557 2.54 -21.96 9.85
N ILE A 558 2.92 -21.04 8.97
CA ILE A 558 3.33 -21.31 7.58
C ILE A 558 4.48 -22.35 7.55
N PRO A 559 4.40 -23.45 6.77
CA PRO A 559 5.47 -24.43 6.63
C PRO A 559 6.81 -23.88 6.12
N GLU A 560 7.91 -24.59 6.42
CA GLU A 560 9.27 -24.20 6.02
C GLU A 560 9.43 -24.08 4.49
N HIS A 561 9.00 -25.10 3.73
CA HIS A 561 9.15 -25.10 2.27
C HIS A 561 8.46 -23.89 1.60
N LEU A 562 7.30 -23.45 2.12
CA LEU A 562 6.59 -22.27 1.61
C LEU A 562 7.31 -20.94 1.91
N SER A 563 8.31 -20.93 2.80
CA SER A 563 9.11 -19.74 3.10
C SER A 563 10.18 -19.45 2.03
N GLN A 564 10.44 -20.39 1.11
CA GLN A 564 11.43 -20.25 0.04
C GLN A 564 10.96 -19.26 -1.05
N SER A 565 11.86 -18.43 -1.58
CA SER A 565 11.53 -17.43 -2.60
C SER A 565 12.72 -17.16 -3.53
N SER A 566 12.46 -16.99 -4.83
CA SER A 566 13.50 -16.63 -5.80
C SER A 566 14.08 -15.21 -5.59
N LEU A 567 13.56 -14.45 -4.60
CA LEU A 567 14.10 -13.15 -4.17
C LEU A 567 15.50 -13.27 -3.54
N TRP A 568 15.85 -14.44 -2.99
CA TRP A 568 17.20 -14.71 -2.46
C TRP A 568 18.29 -14.69 -3.55
N ASP A 569 17.95 -15.01 -4.80
CA ASP A 569 18.93 -15.20 -5.87
C ASP A 569 19.22 -13.90 -6.63
N ARG A 570 20.50 -13.47 -6.63
CA ARG A 570 20.93 -12.20 -7.23
C ARG A 570 20.58 -12.09 -8.72
N SER A 571 20.77 -13.18 -9.48
CA SER A 571 20.43 -13.25 -10.91
C SER A 571 18.96 -12.93 -11.18
N VAL A 572 18.05 -13.41 -10.31
CA VAL A 572 16.62 -13.11 -10.39
C VAL A 572 16.33 -11.66 -10.01
N ARG A 573 16.94 -11.14 -8.93
CA ARG A 573 16.82 -9.72 -8.53
C ARG A 573 17.23 -8.78 -9.66
N ASP A 574 18.35 -9.05 -10.32
CA ASP A 574 18.85 -8.23 -11.43
C ASP A 574 18.01 -8.44 -12.71
N ASN A 575 17.59 -9.66 -13.08
CA ASN A 575 16.70 -9.90 -14.22
C ASN A 575 15.37 -9.13 -14.10
N VAL A 576 14.73 -9.23 -12.93
CA VAL A 576 13.47 -8.54 -12.60
C VAL A 576 13.64 -7.01 -12.55
N THR A 577 14.83 -6.52 -12.20
CA THR A 577 15.14 -5.08 -12.22
C THR A 577 15.26 -4.54 -13.66
N HIS A 578 16.00 -5.24 -14.52
CA HIS A 578 16.28 -4.79 -15.89
C HIS A 578 15.06 -4.92 -16.81
N ASN A 579 14.32 -6.02 -16.73
CA ASN A 579 13.17 -6.32 -17.60
C ASN A 579 11.88 -5.53 -17.24
N LYS A 580 11.94 -4.57 -16.31
CA LYS A 580 10.74 -3.88 -15.81
C LYS A 580 10.14 -2.90 -16.83
N MET A 581 8.98 -3.26 -17.39
CA MET A 581 8.11 -2.39 -18.20
C MET A 581 7.82 -1.03 -17.52
N THR A 582 7.94 0.06 -18.29
CA THR A 582 7.79 1.42 -17.77
C THR A 582 6.33 1.78 -17.48
N ASP A 583 6.13 2.78 -16.62
CA ASP A 583 4.80 3.35 -16.39
C ASP A 583 4.23 4.05 -17.65
N GLN A 584 5.04 4.33 -18.68
CA GLN A 584 4.57 4.95 -19.92
C GLN A 584 4.00 3.92 -20.89
N GLU A 585 4.70 2.80 -21.14
CA GLU A 585 4.15 1.69 -21.93
C GLU A 585 2.88 1.13 -21.28
N LEU A 586 2.91 0.90 -19.96
CA LEU A 586 1.75 0.37 -19.26
C LEU A 586 0.53 1.31 -19.29
N ASN A 587 0.74 2.62 -19.45
CA ASN A 587 -0.36 3.58 -19.67
C ASN A 587 -0.78 3.70 -21.13
N ARG A 588 0.06 3.33 -22.11
CA ARG A 588 -0.39 3.13 -23.51
C ARG A 588 -1.33 1.93 -23.57
N LEU A 589 -0.89 0.77 -23.09
CA LEU A 589 -1.71 -0.46 -23.06
C LEU A 589 -3.09 -0.29 -22.39
N ARG A 590 -3.20 0.55 -21.35
CA ARG A 590 -4.50 0.90 -20.72
C ARG A 590 -5.43 1.79 -21.56
N ASN A 591 -4.88 2.58 -22.49
CA ASN A 591 -5.65 3.40 -23.43
C ASN A 591 -6.01 2.61 -24.69
N ASP A 592 -5.13 1.69 -25.10
CA ASP A 592 -5.26 0.88 -26.32
C ASP A 592 -6.34 -0.23 -26.17
N VAL A 593 -6.63 -0.64 -24.92
CA VAL A 593 -7.68 -1.61 -24.59
C VAL A 593 -9.08 -0.98 -24.61
N LEU A 594 -9.95 -1.53 -25.46
CA LEU A 594 -11.31 -1.06 -25.76
C LEU A 594 -12.26 -0.94 -24.55
N VAL A 595 -12.01 -1.65 -23.45
CA VAL A 595 -12.88 -1.69 -22.25
C VAL A 595 -12.16 -1.04 -21.06
N PRO A 596 -12.47 0.22 -20.69
CA PRO A 596 -11.70 0.96 -19.68
C PRO A 596 -11.74 0.36 -18.28
N GLY A 597 -10.69 -0.38 -17.91
CA GLY A 597 -10.54 -1.02 -16.60
C GLY A 597 -10.85 -2.51 -16.57
N SER A 598 -10.89 -3.18 -17.72
CA SER A 598 -10.60 -4.62 -17.76
C SER A 598 -9.15 -4.90 -17.32
N ARG A 599 -8.85 -6.15 -16.97
CA ARG A 599 -7.48 -6.56 -16.65
C ARG A 599 -6.65 -6.59 -17.93
N LEU A 600 -5.49 -5.92 -17.94
CA LEU A 600 -4.51 -6.12 -19.01
C LEU A 600 -4.00 -7.57 -19.00
N PRO A 601 -3.70 -8.19 -20.17
CA PRO A 601 -2.96 -9.43 -20.23
C PRO A 601 -1.66 -9.32 -19.42
N THR A 602 -1.31 -10.30 -18.60
CA THR A 602 -0.06 -10.26 -17.84
C THR A 602 1.12 -10.48 -18.80
N PRO A 603 2.03 -9.50 -18.97
CA PRO A 603 3.22 -9.69 -19.79
C PRO A 603 4.18 -10.65 -19.09
N LEU A 604 4.95 -11.44 -19.86
CA LEU A 604 5.92 -12.40 -19.33
C LEU A 604 6.99 -11.74 -18.41
N GLN A 605 7.26 -10.44 -18.60
CA GLN A 605 8.18 -9.66 -17.76
C GLN A 605 7.56 -9.18 -16.43
N GLY A 606 6.26 -9.36 -16.24
CA GLY A 606 5.49 -8.82 -15.11
C GLY A 606 5.55 -9.65 -13.83
N ARG A 607 6.49 -10.60 -13.71
CA ARG A 607 6.54 -11.63 -12.66
C ARG A 607 7.62 -11.28 -11.63
N VAL A 608 7.20 -10.99 -10.40
CA VAL A 608 8.07 -10.44 -9.35
C VAL A 608 8.07 -11.40 -8.14
N PRO A 609 9.23 -11.94 -7.72
CA PRO A 609 9.33 -12.68 -6.48
C PRO A 609 9.29 -11.70 -5.31
N VAL A 610 8.51 -12.02 -4.29
CA VAL A 610 8.39 -11.23 -3.07
C VAL A 610 8.58 -12.13 -1.85
N LEU A 611 8.73 -11.51 -0.68
CA LEU A 611 8.75 -12.20 0.59
C LEU A 611 7.86 -11.44 1.58
N LEU A 612 6.90 -12.14 2.17
CA LEU A 612 5.95 -11.62 3.15
C LEU A 612 6.39 -12.11 4.53
N VAL A 613 6.65 -11.19 5.45
CA VAL A 613 7.16 -11.50 6.79
C VAL A 613 6.22 -10.90 7.85
N GLN A 614 5.49 -11.76 8.55
CA GLN A 614 4.57 -11.38 9.61
C GLN A 614 5.34 -10.62 10.70
N GLN A 615 4.80 -9.48 11.12
CA GLN A 615 5.34 -8.69 12.22
C GLN A 615 4.48 -8.85 13.47
N SER A 616 5.14 -9.21 14.57
CA SER A 616 4.52 -9.32 15.90
C SER A 616 3.79 -8.04 16.29
N GLY A 617 2.73 -8.18 17.10
CA GLY A 617 2.15 -7.07 17.84
C GLY A 617 3.03 -6.63 19.00
N LYS A 618 2.45 -5.83 19.89
CA LYS A 618 2.97 -5.61 21.23
C LYS A 618 3.11 -6.94 21.97
N SER A 619 4.34 -7.31 22.33
CA SER A 619 4.65 -8.58 22.99
C SER A 619 4.96 -8.43 24.49
N GLN A 620 5.08 -7.20 24.99
CA GLN A 620 5.41 -6.91 26.39
C GLN A 620 4.21 -6.29 27.11
N GLY A 621 3.69 -6.99 28.12
CA GLY A 621 2.48 -6.62 28.87
C GLY A 621 1.18 -7.09 28.21
N THR A 622 0.16 -7.34 29.04
CA THR A 622 -1.15 -7.90 28.65
C THR A 622 -2.04 -6.92 27.87
N GLU A 623 -1.84 -5.61 28.07
CA GLU A 623 -2.61 -4.54 27.42
C GLU A 623 -2.43 -4.51 25.89
N MET A 624 -3.51 -4.79 25.16
CA MET A 624 -3.63 -4.65 23.69
C MET A 624 -2.66 -5.51 22.84
N GLY A 625 -2.50 -6.81 23.12
CA GLY A 625 -1.57 -7.68 22.39
C GLY A 625 -1.70 -7.77 20.85
N SER A 626 -2.86 -7.42 20.27
CA SER A 626 -3.04 -7.32 18.80
C SER A 626 -2.58 -5.97 18.21
N TRP A 627 -2.24 -4.98 19.04
CA TRP A 627 -1.77 -3.69 18.57
C TRP A 627 -0.43 -3.81 17.86
N GLY A 628 -0.28 -3.16 16.71
CA GLY A 628 0.98 -3.12 15.97
C GLY A 628 1.29 -4.38 15.17
N THR A 629 0.45 -5.42 15.18
CA THR A 629 0.58 -6.58 14.28
C THR A 629 0.55 -6.14 12.82
N GLY A 630 1.26 -6.84 11.94
CA GLY A 630 1.36 -6.43 10.56
C GLY A 630 2.09 -7.42 9.65
N TRP A 631 2.41 -6.93 8.46
CA TRP A 631 3.22 -7.63 7.46
C TRP A 631 4.30 -6.68 6.93
N ASP A 632 5.53 -7.16 6.86
CA ASP A 632 6.57 -6.57 6.04
C ASP A 632 6.56 -7.24 4.67
N LEU A 633 6.47 -6.43 3.62
CA LEU A 633 6.59 -6.82 2.23
C LEU A 633 7.98 -6.44 1.74
N LEU A 634 8.78 -7.45 1.39
CA LEU A 634 10.10 -7.31 0.78
C LEU A 634 10.00 -7.47 -0.74
N LEU A 635 10.63 -6.54 -1.47
CA LEU A 635 10.61 -6.43 -2.92
C LEU A 635 12.04 -6.21 -3.47
N PRO A 636 12.34 -6.60 -4.72
CA PRO A 636 13.56 -6.15 -5.39
C PRO A 636 13.52 -4.64 -5.68
N LYS A 637 14.71 -4.04 -5.86
CA LYS A 637 14.86 -2.67 -6.37
C LYS A 637 14.11 -2.45 -7.70
N ALA A 638 13.83 -1.18 -8.01
CA ALA A 638 12.96 -0.69 -9.08
C ALA A 638 11.46 -0.98 -8.94
N TRP A 639 11.04 -1.96 -8.14
CA TRP A 639 9.63 -2.33 -7.99
C TRP A 639 8.88 -1.60 -6.88
N GLY A 640 9.59 -0.91 -5.99
CA GLY A 640 8.99 -0.20 -4.85
C GLY A 640 7.87 0.76 -5.27
N MET A 641 8.10 1.67 -6.21
CA MET A 641 7.05 2.61 -6.64
C MET A 641 5.90 1.93 -7.43
N ALA A 642 6.13 0.76 -8.05
CA ALA A 642 5.09 0.01 -8.74
C ALA A 642 4.11 -0.66 -7.77
N PHE A 643 4.60 -1.17 -6.63
CA PHE A 643 3.76 -1.74 -5.57
C PHE A 643 3.12 -0.68 -4.66
N TRP A 644 3.81 0.45 -4.42
CA TRP A 644 3.34 1.52 -3.54
C TRP A 644 2.02 2.17 -4.01
N VAL A 645 1.83 2.35 -5.33
CA VAL A 645 0.63 3.01 -5.87
C VAL A 645 -0.64 2.13 -5.72
N PRO A 646 -0.65 0.85 -6.11
CA PRO A 646 -1.74 -0.09 -5.84
C PRO A 646 -2.12 -0.18 -4.36
N LEU A 647 -1.16 -0.32 -3.44
CA LEU A 647 -1.42 -0.31 -1.99
C LEU A 647 -2.15 0.98 -1.55
N VAL A 648 -1.68 2.14 -2.02
CA VAL A 648 -2.31 3.47 -1.81
C VAL A 648 -3.72 3.59 -2.43
N TYR A 649 -4.09 2.71 -3.37
CA TYR A 649 -5.42 2.64 -3.97
C TYR A 649 -6.39 1.73 -3.20
N ARG A 650 -5.90 0.76 -2.40
CA ARG A 650 -6.69 0.00 -1.40
C ARG A 650 -6.94 0.77 -0.08
N GLY A 651 -6.74 2.09 -0.09
CA GLY A 651 -7.20 2.98 0.97
C GLY A 651 -6.30 3.10 2.20
N VAL A 652 -5.14 2.44 2.22
CA VAL A 652 -4.18 2.54 3.34
C VAL A 652 -3.81 3.98 3.66
N ARG A 653 -3.57 4.26 4.95
CA ARG A 653 -2.95 5.52 5.36
C ARG A 653 -1.43 5.37 5.35
N ILE A 654 -0.72 6.43 4.99
CA ILE A 654 0.75 6.42 5.02
C ILE A 654 1.25 7.06 6.31
N GLY A 655 2.11 6.34 7.04
CA GLY A 655 2.90 6.85 8.15
C GLY A 655 4.24 7.42 7.67
N GLY A 656 4.67 8.51 8.27
CA GLY A 656 6.06 9.01 8.18
C GLY A 656 6.84 8.65 9.45
N LEU A 657 8.10 9.07 9.54
CA LEU A 657 9.00 8.73 10.65
C LEU A 657 8.40 9.04 12.04
N ARG A 658 7.70 10.18 12.21
CA ARG A 658 7.03 10.51 13.49
C ARG A 658 5.87 9.59 13.84
N MET A 659 5.26 8.92 12.86
CA MET A 659 4.27 7.86 13.09
C MET A 659 4.95 6.52 13.41
N SER A 660 6.11 6.24 12.82
CA SER A 660 6.94 5.08 13.15
C SER A 660 7.40 5.13 14.61
N LEU A 661 7.91 6.28 15.07
CA LEU A 661 8.27 6.52 16.47
C LEU A 661 7.06 6.35 17.42
N LYS A 662 5.86 6.79 17.01
CA LYS A 662 4.62 6.60 17.81
C LYS A 662 3.99 5.21 17.69
N HIS A 663 4.45 4.37 16.77
CA HIS A 663 4.17 2.94 16.77
C HIS A 663 5.12 2.22 17.74
N ALA A 664 6.42 2.52 17.68
CA ALA A 664 7.44 1.94 18.55
C ALA A 664 7.24 2.30 20.04
N GLN A 665 6.82 3.53 20.36
CA GLN A 665 6.47 3.94 21.74
C GLN A 665 5.20 3.27 22.31
N ASN A 666 4.48 2.51 21.47
CA ASN A 666 3.22 1.86 21.82
C ASN A 666 3.26 0.34 21.49
N LYS A 667 4.44 -0.22 21.18
CA LYS A 667 4.65 -1.64 20.86
C LYS A 667 5.55 -2.26 21.93
#